data_AF-A0A8C2PNJ8-F1
#
_entry.id   AF-A0A8C2PNJ8-F1
#
_cell.length_a   1.000
_cell.length_b   1.000
_cell.length_c   1.000
_cell.angle_alpha   90.00
_cell.angle_beta   90.00
_cell.angle_gamma   90.00
#
_symmetry.space_group_name_H-M   'P 1'
#
loop_
_entity.id
_entity.type
_entity.pdbx_description
1 polymer ?
#
loop_
_entity_poly.entity_id
_entity_poly.type
_entity_poly.pdbx_seq_one_letter_code
_entity_poly.pdbx_strand_id
1 'polypeptide(L)'
;MEDLGENTTVLSTLRSLNNFISQRVEGGSGLDVPTPAQGSLQAQYQQSVQLEERAEQIRSKSHLIQVEREKMQMELSHKRARVELERAASTSARNYEREMDRNQELLTRIRQLQERQAEAEEKMKEQLERHKLCQQSLDAAGRKLREKEDGLAEAGETITALQGRLSDLQWDVMNREMQVERLESEKQELKEQLALQHQKWQEANQKVQELQASQEVRADQEQRIKDLEQKLSLQEQDAAIVKNMRSELARLPTMERELRQLREENACLRETRDTNGLLREELEGLQRRLGRQEKLQETLVDLELEKEPCPLQAHPADPVCSCPPRTPEDLSRLIVELQQRELALKDRNSSITSSARELEKARLQLQEEVRQLGGQLLEERKRRETHEALARRLQKRVLLLTKERDGMRAILGSYDSELTPAEHSPQLTRRMREAEDMMQKVQAHSSEVEVSAGRGLEMELKILKSQAGPAEQSFLFSREEVSSLRLKVEELEAERSRLEEEKTALEAQLERLTLQGDYDQSKTKVLHLSLNPAGAARQRLREDQQQLQQECARLRELIRALEAGGPVPAHLEAASELPSSQEVAGRPRSFHPSLRPAHAGAGPRASRGWGPQPAESPRPALGQTTGPSPPRREGTVRGLRFPRGHPVRPRGA
;
A
#
# COMPACT_ATOMS: atom_id res chain seq x y z
N MET A 1 12.46 107.38 -46.46
CA MET A 1 13.78 107.87 -46.04
C MET A 1 14.55 108.11 -47.31
N GLU A 2 15.12 109.31 -47.46
CA GLU A 2 15.68 109.86 -48.71
C GLU A 2 14.66 109.96 -49.89
N ASP A 3 14.61 111.03 -50.71
CA ASP A 3 15.35 112.30 -50.66
C ASP A 3 14.49 113.52 -51.01
N LEU A 4 14.74 114.64 -50.33
CA LEU A 4 14.10 115.95 -50.53
C LEU A 4 14.90 116.81 -51.54
N GLY A 5 15.08 116.29 -52.77
CA GLY A 5 16.04 116.87 -53.73
C GLY A 5 15.55 118.05 -54.59
N GLU A 6 14.25 118.21 -54.81
CA GLU A 6 13.74 118.95 -55.98
C GLU A 6 13.64 120.49 -55.80
N ASN A 7 13.63 120.98 -54.56
CA ASN A 7 13.37 122.39 -54.22
C ASN A 7 14.49 123.38 -54.62
N THR A 8 15.62 122.90 -55.13
CA THR A 8 16.74 123.76 -55.59
C THR A 8 16.57 124.26 -57.02
N THR A 9 15.82 123.53 -57.86
CA THR A 9 15.67 123.84 -59.28
C THR A 9 14.92 125.15 -59.53
N VAL A 10 13.78 125.34 -58.85
CA VAL A 10 12.91 126.53 -58.99
C VAL A 10 13.63 127.84 -58.61
N LEU A 11 14.58 127.80 -57.67
CA LEU A 11 15.38 128.96 -57.28
C LEU A 11 16.52 129.30 -58.27
N SER A 12 16.87 128.35 -59.15
CA SER A 12 17.87 128.57 -60.22
C SER A 12 17.25 129.25 -61.46
N THR A 13 16.05 128.84 -61.87
CA THR A 13 15.36 129.36 -63.06
C THR A 13 14.91 130.81 -62.90
N LEU A 14 14.46 131.20 -61.70
CA LEU A 14 14.18 132.60 -61.36
C LEU A 14 15.44 133.49 -61.41
N ARG A 15 16.63 132.95 -61.14
CA ARG A 15 17.89 133.70 -61.17
C ARG A 15 18.45 133.88 -62.58
N SER A 16 18.19 132.94 -63.51
CA SER A 16 18.61 133.08 -64.91
C SER A 16 17.77 134.08 -65.70
N LEU A 17 16.46 134.15 -65.45
CA LEU A 17 15.55 135.09 -66.13
C LEU A 17 15.89 136.56 -65.85
N ASN A 18 16.28 136.90 -64.62
CA ASN A 18 16.59 138.27 -64.24
C ASN A 18 17.84 138.81 -64.98
N ASN A 19 18.86 137.98 -65.16
CA ASN A 19 20.04 138.35 -65.97
C ASN A 19 19.74 138.51 -67.46
N PHE A 20 18.70 137.82 -67.99
CA PHE A 20 18.40 137.83 -69.42
C PHE A 20 17.69 139.12 -69.88
N ILE A 21 16.93 139.76 -68.99
CA ILE A 21 16.20 141.00 -69.28
C ILE A 21 17.16 142.22 -69.31
N SER A 22 18.24 142.20 -68.53
CA SER A 22 19.17 143.34 -68.37
C SER A 22 20.26 143.47 -69.44
N GLN A 23 20.21 142.74 -70.56
CA GLN A 23 21.39 142.59 -71.45
C GLN A 23 21.18 142.77 -72.97
N ARG A 24 20.09 143.42 -73.42
CA ARG A 24 19.96 143.92 -74.80
C ARG A 24 19.31 145.30 -74.91
N VAL A 25 20.12 146.34 -74.69
CA VAL A 25 19.85 147.72 -75.10
C VAL A 25 21.14 148.30 -75.72
N GLU A 26 21.00 148.98 -76.86
CA GLU A 26 21.97 149.86 -77.55
C GLU A 26 23.27 149.29 -78.20
N GLY A 27 23.64 149.93 -79.33
CA GLY A 27 24.87 149.72 -80.13
C GLY A 27 24.81 148.60 -81.18
N GLY A 28 25.07 148.79 -82.48
CA GLY A 28 25.30 149.99 -83.33
C GLY A 28 25.07 149.57 -84.81
N SER A 29 24.60 150.42 -85.73
CA SER A 29 25.25 151.59 -86.36
C SER A 29 26.17 151.26 -87.56
N GLY A 30 26.03 152.00 -88.67
CA GLY A 30 26.66 151.77 -89.99
C GLY A 30 25.67 151.18 -91.01
N LEU A 31 25.32 151.78 -92.16
CA LEU A 31 26.13 152.35 -93.28
C LEU A 31 26.81 151.25 -94.12
N ASP A 32 26.78 151.27 -95.46
CA ASP A 32 26.47 152.38 -96.39
C ASP A 32 25.41 152.05 -97.47
N VAL A 33 24.80 153.11 -98.02
CA VAL A 33 24.05 153.09 -99.30
C VAL A 33 24.90 153.76 -100.39
N PRO A 34 25.11 153.08 -101.53
CA PRO A 34 25.44 153.78 -102.77
C PRO A 34 24.53 153.37 -103.94
N THR A 35 23.50 154.19 -104.20
CA THR A 35 23.16 154.57 -105.58
C THR A 35 24.20 155.60 -106.09
N PRO A 36 24.37 155.86 -107.41
CA PRO A 36 23.46 155.50 -108.50
C PRO A 36 24.09 154.84 -109.75
N ALA A 37 23.29 154.03 -110.45
CA ALA A 37 23.29 153.92 -111.91
C ALA A 37 21.95 153.32 -112.37
N GLN A 38 21.50 153.62 -113.59
CA GLN A 38 20.25 153.06 -114.15
C GLN A 38 20.46 151.62 -114.66
N GLY A 39 20.56 150.67 -113.73
CA GLY A 39 20.40 149.23 -114.00
C GLY A 39 18.93 148.81 -113.89
N SER A 40 18.52 147.74 -114.59
CA SER A 40 17.11 147.33 -114.61
C SER A 40 16.66 146.72 -113.27
N LEU A 41 15.42 147.04 -112.88
CA LEU A 41 14.75 146.57 -111.64
C LEU A 41 14.83 145.04 -111.46
N GLN A 42 14.88 144.31 -112.57
CA GLN A 42 14.97 142.85 -112.66
C GLN A 42 16.21 142.28 -111.94
N ALA A 43 17.37 142.95 -112.02
CA ALA A 43 18.60 142.46 -111.38
C ALA A 43 18.53 142.52 -109.85
N GLN A 44 17.91 143.57 -109.30
CA GLN A 44 17.74 143.74 -107.86
C GLN A 44 16.69 142.77 -107.30
N TYR A 45 15.61 142.50 -108.06
CA TYR A 45 14.64 141.45 -107.72
C TYR A 45 15.29 140.06 -107.71
N GLN A 46 16.10 139.72 -108.72
CA GLN A 46 16.86 138.47 -108.76
C GLN A 46 17.80 138.32 -107.57
N GLN A 47 18.49 139.39 -107.15
CA GLN A 47 19.34 139.38 -105.96
C GLN A 47 18.55 139.17 -104.66
N SER A 48 17.36 139.78 -104.54
CA SER A 48 16.46 139.58 -103.40
C SER A 48 16.00 138.12 -103.30
N VAL A 49 15.51 137.55 -104.41
CA VAL A 49 15.08 136.15 -104.47
C VAL A 49 16.23 135.20 -104.11
N GLN A 50 17.44 135.43 -104.61
CA GLN A 50 18.61 134.62 -104.24
C GLN A 50 18.98 134.70 -102.75
N LEU A 51 18.70 135.83 -102.07
CA LEU A 51 18.92 135.95 -100.62
C LEU A 51 17.81 135.25 -99.82
N GLU A 52 16.57 135.30 -100.30
CA GLU A 52 15.42 134.61 -99.72
C GLU A 52 15.56 133.09 -99.87
N GLU A 53 15.89 132.58 -101.05
CA GLU A 53 16.27 131.18 -101.31
C GLU A 53 17.39 130.71 -100.37
N ARG A 54 18.41 131.54 -100.14
CA ARG A 54 19.50 131.21 -99.19
C ARG A 54 19.00 131.19 -97.75
N ALA A 55 18.11 132.10 -97.36
CA ALA A 55 17.49 132.10 -96.03
C ALA A 55 16.60 130.86 -95.83
N GLU A 56 15.85 130.43 -96.84
CA GLU A 56 15.06 129.20 -96.84
C GLU A 56 15.94 127.95 -96.81
N GLN A 57 17.06 127.93 -97.54
CA GLN A 57 18.06 126.88 -97.43
C GLN A 57 18.69 126.82 -96.04
N ILE A 58 18.93 127.95 -95.38
CA ILE A 58 19.44 127.99 -94.00
C ILE A 58 18.36 127.52 -93.02
N ARG A 59 17.10 127.95 -93.18
CA ARG A 59 15.96 127.52 -92.35
C ARG A 59 15.70 126.02 -92.48
N SER A 60 15.64 125.48 -93.69
CA SER A 60 15.44 124.05 -93.95
C SER A 60 16.60 123.19 -93.45
N LYS A 61 17.86 123.61 -93.64
CA LYS A 61 19.04 122.94 -93.03
C LYS A 61 18.98 123.00 -91.49
N SER A 62 18.57 124.13 -90.92
CA SER A 62 18.43 124.27 -89.46
C SER A 62 17.32 123.39 -88.89
N HIS A 63 16.17 123.32 -89.58
CA HIS A 63 15.05 122.44 -89.22
C HIS A 63 15.42 120.96 -89.36
N LEU A 64 16.13 120.57 -90.43
CA LEU A 64 16.67 119.22 -90.60
C LEU A 64 17.63 118.85 -89.46
N ILE A 65 18.57 119.74 -89.12
CA ILE A 65 19.49 119.55 -87.97
C ILE A 65 18.71 119.46 -86.64
N GLN A 66 17.61 120.19 -86.47
CA GLN A 66 16.75 120.08 -85.30
C GLN A 66 16.04 118.71 -85.26
N VAL A 67 15.39 118.29 -86.34
CA VAL A 67 14.71 116.99 -86.44
C VAL A 67 15.70 115.83 -86.29
N GLU A 68 16.93 115.95 -86.78
CA GLU A 68 18.01 114.97 -86.54
C GLU A 68 18.42 114.90 -85.06
N ARG A 69 18.50 116.03 -84.37
CA ARG A 69 18.77 116.07 -82.91
C ARG A 69 17.62 115.47 -82.12
N GLU A 70 16.38 115.80 -82.44
CA GLU A 70 15.17 115.27 -81.82
C GLU A 70 15.05 113.75 -82.06
N LYS A 71 15.28 113.29 -83.30
CA LYS A 71 15.38 111.87 -83.65
C LYS A 71 16.48 111.18 -82.84
N MET A 72 17.68 111.75 -82.75
CA MET A 72 18.78 111.17 -81.98
C MET A 72 18.46 111.11 -80.48
N GLN A 73 17.80 112.15 -79.93
CA GLN A 73 17.32 112.16 -78.54
C GLN A 73 16.25 111.09 -78.29
N MET A 74 15.29 110.92 -79.21
CA MET A 74 14.24 109.91 -79.14
C MET A 74 14.77 108.49 -79.33
N GLU A 75 15.75 108.29 -80.20
CA GLU A 75 16.48 107.03 -80.30
C GLU A 75 17.23 106.71 -79.02
N LEU A 76 17.88 107.69 -78.39
CA LEU A 76 18.60 107.52 -77.12
C LEU A 76 17.64 107.27 -75.95
N SER A 77 16.48 107.94 -75.90
CA SER A 77 15.47 107.70 -74.87
C SER A 77 14.81 106.33 -75.04
N HIS A 78 14.49 105.91 -76.26
CA HIS A 78 13.99 104.56 -76.55
C HIS A 78 15.04 103.48 -76.21
N LYS A 79 16.32 103.70 -76.54
CA LYS A 79 17.42 102.79 -76.16
C LYS A 79 17.57 102.70 -74.64
N ARG A 80 17.42 103.81 -73.89
CA ARG A 80 17.42 103.83 -72.41
C ARG A 80 16.21 103.08 -71.85
N ALA A 81 14.99 103.44 -72.25
CA ALA A 81 13.76 102.81 -71.78
C ALA A 81 13.74 101.29 -72.07
N ARG A 82 14.24 100.86 -73.23
CA ARG A 82 14.42 99.43 -73.53
C ARG A 82 15.41 98.76 -72.57
N VAL A 83 16.59 99.36 -72.34
CA VAL A 83 17.58 98.82 -71.39
C VAL A 83 17.06 98.82 -69.95
N GLU A 84 16.23 99.80 -69.57
CA GLU A 84 15.58 99.88 -68.26
C GLU A 84 14.50 98.80 -68.09
N LEU A 85 13.70 98.53 -69.13
CA LEU A 85 12.74 97.42 -69.15
C LEU A 85 13.42 96.05 -69.16
N GLU A 86 14.49 95.86 -69.96
CA GLU A 86 15.30 94.63 -69.96
C GLU A 86 15.98 94.41 -68.60
N ARG A 87 16.47 95.48 -67.95
CA ARG A 87 16.98 95.42 -66.58
C ARG A 87 15.89 95.03 -65.58
N ALA A 88 14.73 95.69 -65.62
CA ALA A 88 13.60 95.40 -64.74
C ALA A 88 13.07 93.96 -64.90
N ALA A 89 12.98 93.47 -66.12
CA ALA A 89 12.66 92.07 -66.41
C ALA A 89 13.74 91.11 -65.90
N SER A 90 15.03 91.46 -66.03
CA SER A 90 16.12 90.64 -65.49
C SER A 90 16.14 90.61 -63.95
N THR A 91 15.73 91.69 -63.27
CA THR A 91 15.65 91.72 -61.81
C THR A 91 14.40 91.04 -61.29
N SER A 92 13.25 91.12 -61.98
CA SER A 92 12.06 90.36 -61.63
C SER A 92 12.25 88.87 -61.86
N ALA A 93 12.84 88.44 -62.99
CA ALA A 93 13.20 87.04 -63.24
C ALA A 93 14.11 86.47 -62.13
N ARG A 94 15.20 87.17 -61.79
CA ARG A 94 16.11 86.78 -60.69
C ARG A 94 15.44 86.76 -59.32
N ASN A 95 14.40 87.57 -59.10
CA ASN A 95 13.63 87.52 -57.87
C ASN A 95 12.68 86.31 -57.87
N TYR A 96 12.00 86.02 -58.98
CA TYR A 96 11.19 84.81 -59.11
C TYR A 96 12.02 83.53 -58.97
N GLU A 97 13.22 83.46 -59.55
CA GLU A 97 14.18 82.36 -59.33
C GLU A 97 14.43 82.14 -57.83
N ARG A 98 14.81 83.20 -57.09
CA ARG A 98 15.04 83.13 -55.63
C ARG A 98 13.81 82.72 -54.84
N GLU A 99 12.61 83.19 -55.20
CA GLU A 99 11.39 82.74 -54.54
C GLU A 99 11.04 81.28 -54.89
N MET A 100 11.36 80.80 -56.10
CA MET A 100 11.20 79.38 -56.45
C MET A 100 12.20 78.50 -55.70
N ASP A 101 13.45 78.94 -55.51
CA ASP A 101 14.45 78.25 -54.70
C ASP A 101 13.99 78.16 -53.23
N ARG A 102 13.58 79.29 -52.63
CA ARG A 102 13.00 79.32 -51.28
C ARG A 102 11.75 78.45 -51.14
N ASN A 103 10.87 78.43 -52.15
CA ASN A 103 9.70 77.56 -52.13
C ASN A 103 10.09 76.08 -52.21
N GLN A 104 11.16 75.72 -52.92
CA GLN A 104 11.72 74.36 -52.92
C GLN A 104 12.38 74.00 -51.57
N GLU A 105 13.11 74.92 -50.94
CA GLU A 105 13.64 74.76 -49.57
C GLU A 105 12.50 74.58 -48.55
N LEU A 106 11.43 75.36 -48.65
CA LEU A 106 10.26 75.23 -47.78
C LEU A 106 9.52 73.90 -48.03
N LEU A 107 9.32 73.48 -49.29
CA LEU A 107 8.68 72.21 -49.62
C LEU A 107 9.51 71.00 -49.16
N THR A 108 10.83 71.02 -49.33
CA THR A 108 11.71 69.95 -48.82
C THR A 108 11.74 69.92 -47.29
N ARG A 109 11.74 71.09 -46.63
CA ARG A 109 11.64 71.19 -45.17
C ARG A 109 10.28 70.72 -44.64
N ILE A 110 9.18 70.98 -45.35
CA ILE A 110 7.84 70.44 -45.02
C ILE A 110 7.84 68.91 -45.14
N ARG A 111 8.40 68.35 -46.21
CA ARG A 111 8.53 66.88 -46.35
C ARG A 111 9.34 66.25 -45.22
N GLN A 112 10.50 66.82 -44.88
CA GLN A 112 11.32 66.36 -43.75
C GLN A 112 10.57 66.44 -42.40
N LEU A 113 9.68 67.41 -42.22
CA LEU A 113 8.84 67.50 -41.02
C LEU A 113 7.71 66.44 -41.03
N GLN A 114 7.10 66.18 -42.19
CA GLN A 114 6.10 65.12 -42.37
C GLN A 114 6.69 63.72 -42.17
N GLU A 115 7.88 63.47 -42.71
CA GLU A 115 8.66 62.23 -42.50
C GLU A 115 8.95 62.01 -41.01
N ARG A 116 9.43 63.06 -40.31
CA ARG A 116 9.66 63.01 -38.85
C ARG A 116 8.39 62.84 -38.03
N GLN A 117 7.26 63.38 -38.48
CA GLN A 117 5.96 63.18 -37.85
C GLN A 117 5.49 61.73 -38.03
N ALA A 118 5.55 61.19 -39.24
CA ALA A 118 5.23 59.79 -39.51
C ALA A 118 6.15 58.83 -38.71
N GLU A 119 7.46 59.08 -38.68
CA GLU A 119 8.40 58.34 -37.83
C GLU A 119 8.01 58.38 -36.34
N ALA A 120 7.57 59.53 -35.82
CA ALA A 120 7.14 59.66 -34.43
C ALA A 120 5.81 58.94 -34.18
N GLU A 121 4.87 58.98 -35.11
CA GLU A 121 3.61 58.24 -35.05
C GLU A 121 3.84 56.72 -35.07
N GLU A 122 4.70 56.20 -35.95
CA GLU A 122 5.05 54.76 -35.95
C GLU A 122 5.75 54.36 -34.65
N LYS A 123 6.70 55.16 -34.14
CA LYS A 123 7.34 54.90 -32.83
C LYS A 123 6.31 54.89 -31.69
N MET A 124 5.29 55.73 -31.74
CA MET A 124 4.17 55.71 -30.78
C MET A 124 3.25 54.49 -30.96
N LYS A 125 2.95 54.07 -32.20
CA LYS A 125 2.18 52.85 -32.49
C LYS A 125 2.91 51.62 -31.97
N GLU A 126 4.21 51.48 -32.25
CA GLU A 126 5.06 50.42 -31.70
C GLU A 126 5.07 50.40 -30.16
N GLN A 127 5.16 51.58 -29.51
CA GLN A 127 5.12 51.66 -28.04
C GLN A 127 3.75 51.21 -27.49
N LEU A 128 2.65 51.61 -28.13
CA LEU A 128 1.30 51.17 -27.76
C LEU A 128 1.10 49.66 -27.98
N GLU A 129 1.71 49.07 -29.01
CA GLU A 129 1.67 47.62 -29.25
C GLU A 129 2.52 46.84 -28.26
N ARG A 130 3.76 47.29 -27.99
CA ARG A 130 4.59 46.77 -26.89
C ARG A 130 3.84 46.82 -25.56
N HIS A 131 3.19 47.95 -25.24
CA HIS A 131 2.37 48.10 -24.03
C HIS A 131 1.19 47.12 -23.98
N LYS A 132 0.42 46.97 -25.08
CA LYS A 132 -0.68 45.99 -25.18
C LYS A 132 -0.18 44.55 -24.96
N LEU A 133 0.96 44.18 -25.55
CA LEU A 133 1.55 42.85 -25.39
C LEU A 133 2.03 42.63 -23.94
N CYS A 134 2.66 43.64 -23.32
CA CYS A 134 3.00 43.61 -21.90
C CYS A 134 1.75 43.44 -21.02
N GLN A 135 0.68 44.22 -21.25
CA GLN A 135 -0.59 44.07 -20.53
C GLN A 135 -1.18 42.66 -20.69
N GLN A 136 -1.24 42.12 -21.91
CA GLN A 136 -1.72 40.76 -22.17
C GLN A 136 -0.86 39.70 -21.46
N SER A 137 0.47 39.90 -21.39
CA SER A 137 1.36 38.99 -20.66
C SER A 137 1.15 39.05 -19.14
N LEU A 138 0.88 40.23 -18.58
CA LEU A 138 0.56 40.45 -17.17
C LEU A 138 -0.83 39.88 -16.81
N ASP A 139 -1.83 40.06 -17.67
CA ASP A 139 -3.15 39.44 -17.52
C ASP A 139 -3.07 37.91 -17.56
N ALA A 140 -2.27 37.35 -18.48
CA ALA A 140 -2.04 35.91 -18.58
C ALA A 140 -1.28 35.36 -17.36
N ALA A 141 -0.31 36.10 -16.83
CA ALA A 141 0.36 35.76 -15.58
C ALA A 141 -0.60 35.84 -14.38
N GLY A 142 -1.42 36.89 -14.30
CA GLY A 142 -2.42 37.08 -13.24
C GLY A 142 -3.51 36.00 -13.23
N ARG A 143 -3.92 35.48 -14.39
CA ARG A 143 -4.80 34.29 -14.47
C ARG A 143 -4.12 33.05 -13.92
N LYS A 144 -2.88 32.76 -14.35
CA LYS A 144 -2.06 31.64 -13.86
C LYS A 144 -1.71 31.72 -12.36
N LEU A 145 -1.74 32.91 -11.77
CA LEU A 145 -1.61 33.09 -10.33
C LEU A 145 -2.91 32.71 -9.62
N ARG A 146 -4.06 33.22 -10.08
CA ARG A 146 -5.38 32.83 -9.54
C ARG A 146 -5.64 31.33 -9.64
N GLU A 147 -5.37 30.73 -10.79
CA GLU A 147 -5.45 29.27 -11.01
C GLU A 147 -4.61 28.46 -9.98
N LYS A 148 -3.51 29.04 -9.46
CA LYS A 148 -2.69 28.45 -8.40
C LYS A 148 -3.21 28.79 -7.00
N GLU A 149 -3.74 29.98 -6.78
CA GLU A 149 -4.36 30.40 -5.52
C GLU A 149 -5.62 29.57 -5.24
N ASP A 150 -6.47 29.37 -6.26
CA ASP A 150 -7.64 28.49 -6.24
C ASP A 150 -7.23 27.04 -5.97
N GLY A 151 -6.23 26.51 -6.69
CA GLY A 151 -5.72 25.15 -6.46
C GLY A 151 -5.04 24.94 -5.09
N LEU A 152 -4.47 26.00 -4.50
CA LEU A 152 -3.95 25.98 -3.13
C LEU A 152 -5.09 26.05 -2.09
N ALA A 153 -6.20 26.74 -2.39
CA ALA A 153 -7.39 26.73 -1.55
C ALA A 153 -8.06 25.35 -1.57
N GLU A 154 -8.26 24.73 -2.74
CA GLU A 154 -8.72 23.34 -2.87
C GLU A 154 -7.81 22.37 -2.09
N ALA A 155 -6.48 22.51 -2.22
CA ALA A 155 -5.54 21.72 -1.44
C ALA A 155 -5.71 21.92 0.08
N GLY A 156 -5.92 23.16 0.54
CA GLY A 156 -6.22 23.48 1.94
C GLY A 156 -7.53 22.85 2.45
N GLU A 157 -8.58 22.84 1.63
CA GLU A 157 -9.83 22.13 1.93
C GLU A 157 -9.62 20.61 2.04
N THR A 158 -8.84 20.00 1.14
CA THR A 158 -8.52 18.56 1.27
C THR A 158 -7.67 18.27 2.51
N ILE A 159 -6.71 19.13 2.87
CA ILE A 159 -5.88 18.98 4.07
C ILE A 159 -6.73 19.07 5.34
N THR A 160 -7.62 20.06 5.44
CA THR A 160 -8.50 20.21 6.61
C THR A 160 -9.53 19.06 6.70
N ALA A 161 -10.07 18.59 5.58
CA ALA A 161 -10.92 17.40 5.55
C ALA A 161 -10.18 16.11 5.97
N LEU A 162 -8.90 15.98 5.60
CA LEU A 162 -8.04 14.88 6.04
C LEU A 162 -7.67 14.99 7.53
N GLN A 163 -7.41 16.20 8.05
CA GLN A 163 -7.18 16.46 9.48
C GLN A 163 -8.41 16.11 10.32
N GLY A 164 -9.62 16.42 9.84
CA GLY A 164 -10.88 15.97 10.44
C GLY A 164 -10.95 14.45 10.54
N ARG A 165 -10.78 13.74 9.40
CA ARG A 165 -10.77 12.26 9.36
C ARG A 165 -9.67 11.63 10.22
N LEU A 166 -8.49 12.26 10.33
CA LEU A 166 -7.43 11.79 11.22
C LEU A 166 -7.82 11.94 12.69
N SER A 167 -8.51 13.03 13.05
CA SER A 167 -9.03 13.27 14.40
C SER A 167 -10.14 12.28 14.75
N ASP A 168 -11.07 12.02 13.81
CA ASP A 168 -12.10 10.98 13.93
C ASP A 168 -11.45 9.62 14.17
N LEU A 169 -10.46 9.23 13.34
CA LEU A 169 -9.75 7.95 13.46
C LEU A 169 -8.94 7.85 14.76
N GLN A 170 -8.34 8.93 15.27
CA GLN A 170 -7.66 8.95 16.56
C GLN A 170 -8.65 8.71 17.71
N TRP A 171 -9.81 9.35 17.69
CA TRP A 171 -10.89 9.10 18.64
C TRP A 171 -11.39 7.65 18.54
N ASP A 172 -11.55 7.13 17.33
CA ASP A 172 -12.02 5.77 17.04
C ASP A 172 -10.97 4.70 17.42
N VAL A 173 -9.68 5.05 17.45
CA VAL A 173 -8.59 4.21 18.02
C VAL A 173 -8.62 4.24 19.55
N MET A 174 -8.63 5.41 20.17
CA MET A 174 -8.65 5.55 21.64
C MET A 174 -9.89 4.89 22.28
N ASN A 175 -11.04 4.95 21.61
CA ASN A 175 -12.25 4.22 22.03
C ASN A 175 -12.09 2.69 21.97
N ARG A 176 -11.32 2.17 21.00
CA ARG A 176 -11.01 0.74 20.90
C ARG A 176 -9.95 0.32 21.91
N GLU A 177 -8.95 1.16 22.16
CA GLU A 177 -7.93 0.93 23.20
C GLU A 177 -8.59 0.82 24.58
N MET A 178 -9.44 1.78 24.97
CA MET A 178 -10.23 1.67 26.21
C MET A 178 -11.20 0.46 26.22
N GLN A 179 -11.63 -0.08 25.07
CA GLN A 179 -12.40 -1.33 25.04
C GLN A 179 -11.51 -2.54 25.27
N VAL A 180 -10.30 -2.56 24.71
CA VAL A 180 -9.30 -3.60 24.97
C VAL A 180 -8.90 -3.61 26.44
N GLU A 181 -8.57 -2.46 27.04
CA GLU A 181 -8.19 -2.37 28.46
C GLU A 181 -9.26 -2.95 29.40
N ARG A 182 -10.54 -2.64 29.18
CA ARG A 182 -11.66 -3.22 29.95
C ARG A 182 -11.80 -4.74 29.75
N LEU A 183 -11.67 -5.22 28.52
CA LEU A 183 -11.66 -6.66 28.24
C LEU A 183 -10.41 -7.35 28.81
N GLU A 184 -9.31 -6.63 29.02
CA GLU A 184 -8.10 -7.13 29.65
C GLU A 184 -8.20 -7.16 31.18
N SER A 185 -8.92 -6.23 31.82
CA SER A 185 -9.23 -6.31 33.26
C SER A 185 -10.25 -7.41 33.55
N GLU A 186 -11.34 -7.51 32.78
CA GLU A 186 -12.31 -8.64 32.88
C GLU A 186 -11.61 -10.01 32.73
N LYS A 187 -10.67 -10.10 31.78
CA LYS A 187 -9.82 -11.29 31.55
C LYS A 187 -8.80 -11.54 32.67
N GLN A 188 -8.42 -10.55 33.47
CA GLN A 188 -7.60 -10.73 34.67
C GLN A 188 -8.46 -11.22 35.84
N GLU A 189 -9.59 -10.56 36.11
CA GLU A 189 -10.56 -10.98 37.14
C GLU A 189 -11.02 -12.43 36.93
N LEU A 190 -11.36 -12.83 35.70
CA LEU A 190 -11.77 -14.20 35.38
C LEU A 190 -10.63 -15.23 35.56
N LYS A 191 -9.36 -14.84 35.36
CA LYS A 191 -8.21 -15.71 35.67
C LYS A 191 -8.03 -15.88 37.18
N GLU A 192 -8.18 -14.81 37.95
CA GLU A 192 -8.06 -14.86 39.41
C GLU A 192 -9.20 -15.70 40.02
N GLN A 193 -10.43 -15.52 39.54
CA GLN A 193 -11.57 -16.38 39.90
C GLN A 193 -11.28 -17.85 39.57
N LEU A 194 -10.75 -18.16 38.38
CA LEU A 194 -10.37 -19.53 38.00
C LEU A 194 -9.26 -20.10 38.91
N ALA A 195 -8.23 -19.29 39.24
CA ALA A 195 -7.15 -19.69 40.13
C ALA A 195 -7.66 -19.98 41.56
N LEU A 196 -8.55 -19.14 42.09
CA LEU A 196 -9.19 -19.34 43.39
C LEU A 196 -10.05 -20.61 43.43
N GLN A 197 -10.76 -20.94 42.34
CA GLN A 197 -11.51 -22.20 42.26
C GLN A 197 -10.56 -23.42 42.13
N HIS A 198 -9.43 -23.28 41.42
CA HIS A 198 -8.43 -24.33 41.34
C HIS A 198 -7.75 -24.59 42.69
N GLN A 199 -7.42 -23.55 43.46
CA GLN A 199 -6.91 -23.67 44.84
C GLN A 199 -7.92 -24.39 45.75
N LYS A 200 -9.21 -23.99 45.74
CA LYS A 200 -10.27 -24.67 46.51
C LYS A 200 -10.42 -26.16 46.15
N TRP A 201 -10.25 -26.50 44.87
CA TRP A 201 -10.25 -27.89 44.41
C TRP A 201 -8.99 -28.66 44.86
N GLN A 202 -7.81 -28.04 44.84
CA GLN A 202 -6.59 -28.63 45.41
C GLN A 202 -6.72 -28.88 46.92
N GLU A 203 -7.20 -27.90 47.69
CA GLU A 203 -7.50 -28.05 49.11
C GLU A 203 -8.51 -29.16 49.40
N ALA A 204 -9.57 -29.28 48.58
CA ALA A 204 -10.57 -30.32 48.73
C ALA A 204 -9.96 -31.71 48.48
N ASN A 205 -9.11 -31.86 47.46
CA ASN A 205 -8.38 -33.10 47.20
C ASN A 205 -7.40 -33.45 48.32
N GLN A 206 -6.68 -32.47 48.88
CA GLN A 206 -5.81 -32.67 50.06
C GLN A 206 -6.62 -33.20 51.24
N LYS A 207 -7.76 -32.58 51.57
CA LYS A 207 -8.66 -33.02 52.64
C LYS A 207 -9.23 -34.42 52.37
N VAL A 208 -9.49 -34.80 51.11
CA VAL A 208 -9.88 -36.17 50.74
C VAL A 208 -8.74 -37.17 50.97
N GLN A 209 -7.49 -36.82 50.63
CA GLN A 209 -6.30 -37.66 50.86
C GLN A 209 -6.01 -37.83 52.37
N GLU A 210 -6.10 -36.76 53.15
CA GLU A 210 -6.01 -36.78 54.62
C GLU A 210 -7.09 -37.69 55.23
N LEU A 211 -8.33 -37.58 54.75
CA LEU A 211 -9.43 -38.44 55.20
C LEU A 211 -9.21 -39.90 54.82
N GLN A 212 -8.70 -40.20 53.61
CA GLN A 212 -8.36 -41.56 53.17
C GLN A 212 -7.27 -42.17 54.05
N ALA A 213 -6.15 -41.47 54.27
CA ALA A 213 -5.09 -41.92 55.17
C ALA A 213 -5.61 -42.12 56.62
N SER A 214 -6.53 -41.26 57.08
CA SER A 214 -7.17 -41.44 58.40
C SER A 214 -8.11 -42.66 58.46
N GLN A 215 -8.73 -43.05 57.34
CA GLN A 215 -9.58 -44.24 57.23
C GLN A 215 -8.73 -45.52 57.19
N GLU A 216 -7.60 -45.51 56.48
CA GLU A 216 -6.63 -46.60 56.48
C GLU A 216 -6.09 -46.86 57.90
N VAL A 217 -5.63 -45.81 58.59
CA VAL A 217 -5.17 -45.90 59.99
C VAL A 217 -6.28 -46.37 60.95
N ARG A 218 -7.55 -46.03 60.70
CA ARG A 218 -8.69 -46.56 61.47
C ARG A 218 -8.96 -48.04 61.17
N ALA A 219 -8.90 -48.46 59.92
CA ALA A 219 -9.06 -49.87 59.54
C ALA A 219 -7.96 -50.74 60.18
N ASP A 220 -6.73 -50.25 60.21
CA ASP A 220 -5.60 -50.84 60.94
C ASP A 220 -5.88 -50.97 62.45
N GLN A 221 -6.44 -49.93 63.08
CA GLN A 221 -6.81 -49.95 64.50
C GLN A 221 -7.97 -50.92 64.77
N GLU A 222 -8.99 -50.96 63.91
CA GLU A 222 -10.08 -51.92 64.00
C GLU A 222 -9.62 -53.37 63.85
N GLN A 223 -8.68 -53.66 62.95
CA GLN A 223 -8.07 -54.99 62.83
C GLN A 223 -7.34 -55.37 64.12
N ARG A 224 -6.52 -54.46 64.67
CA ARG A 224 -5.81 -54.68 65.94
C ARG A 224 -6.76 -54.86 67.12
N ILE A 225 -7.91 -54.18 67.13
CA ILE A 225 -8.97 -54.40 68.13
C ILE A 225 -9.55 -55.81 67.98
N LYS A 226 -9.95 -56.22 66.77
CA LYS A 226 -10.49 -57.56 66.49
C LYS A 226 -9.49 -58.68 66.85
N ASP A 227 -8.20 -58.47 66.63
CA ASP A 227 -7.12 -59.36 67.04
C ASP A 227 -6.96 -59.46 68.56
N LEU A 228 -7.17 -58.35 69.28
CA LEU A 228 -7.11 -58.30 70.74
C LEU A 228 -8.36 -58.92 71.38
N GLU A 229 -9.55 -58.66 70.82
CA GLU A 229 -10.81 -59.29 71.21
C GLU A 229 -10.75 -60.82 71.05
N GLN A 230 -10.21 -61.31 69.93
CA GLN A 230 -9.95 -62.74 69.73
C GLN A 230 -9.02 -63.30 70.81
N LYS A 231 -7.86 -62.66 71.07
CA LYS A 231 -6.92 -63.09 72.12
C LYS A 231 -7.55 -63.07 73.51
N LEU A 232 -8.39 -62.09 73.80
CA LEU A 232 -9.08 -61.96 75.09
C LEU A 232 -10.13 -63.06 75.25
N SER A 233 -10.94 -63.34 74.22
CA SER A 233 -11.90 -64.45 74.24
C SER A 233 -11.25 -65.84 74.38
N LEU A 234 -10.03 -66.02 73.84
CA LEU A 234 -9.23 -67.23 74.05
C LEU A 234 -8.71 -67.31 75.50
N GLN A 235 -8.21 -66.20 76.07
CA GLN A 235 -7.82 -66.14 77.48
C GLN A 235 -8.99 -66.37 78.44
N GLU A 236 -10.22 -65.97 78.08
CA GLU A 236 -11.43 -66.27 78.85
C GLU A 236 -11.79 -67.76 78.80
N GLN A 237 -11.63 -68.40 77.64
CA GLN A 237 -11.80 -69.85 77.49
C GLN A 237 -10.75 -70.63 78.30
N ASP A 238 -9.47 -70.26 78.20
CA ASP A 238 -8.37 -70.83 79.00
C ASP A 238 -8.64 -70.63 80.50
N ALA A 239 -9.08 -69.44 80.92
CA ALA A 239 -9.44 -69.16 82.31
C ALA A 239 -10.66 -69.97 82.77
N ALA A 240 -11.62 -70.29 81.90
CA ALA A 240 -12.73 -71.18 82.21
C ALA A 240 -12.27 -72.64 82.36
N ILE A 241 -11.40 -73.13 81.47
CA ILE A 241 -10.78 -74.46 81.57
C ILE A 241 -9.99 -74.57 82.89
N VAL A 242 -9.16 -73.57 83.22
CA VAL A 242 -8.40 -73.53 84.47
C VAL A 242 -9.31 -73.47 85.71
N LYS A 243 -10.46 -72.78 85.65
CA LYS A 243 -11.48 -72.81 86.73
C LYS A 243 -12.08 -74.21 86.90
N ASN A 244 -12.43 -74.87 85.79
CA ASN A 244 -12.98 -76.24 85.82
C ASN A 244 -11.96 -77.23 86.39
N MET A 245 -10.73 -77.24 85.89
CA MET A 245 -9.63 -78.07 86.40
C MET A 245 -9.37 -77.81 87.89
N ARG A 246 -9.37 -76.55 88.34
CA ARG A 246 -9.26 -76.22 89.78
C ARG A 246 -10.42 -76.79 90.60
N SER A 247 -11.65 -76.81 90.05
CA SER A 247 -12.81 -77.39 90.73
C SER A 247 -12.74 -78.92 90.82
N GLU A 248 -12.17 -79.59 89.82
CA GLU A 248 -11.91 -81.04 89.82
C GLU A 248 -10.80 -81.40 90.81
N LEU A 249 -9.67 -80.67 90.77
CA LEU A 249 -8.59 -80.81 91.75
C LEU A 249 -9.07 -80.57 93.19
N ALA A 250 -10.02 -79.66 93.40
CA ALA A 250 -10.65 -79.44 94.71
C ALA A 250 -11.61 -80.56 95.15
N ARG A 251 -12.13 -81.38 94.22
CA ARG A 251 -12.96 -82.57 94.49
C ARG A 251 -12.14 -83.84 94.70
N LEU A 252 -10.90 -83.93 94.19
CA LEU A 252 -10.05 -85.10 94.41
C LEU A 252 -9.91 -85.47 95.91
N PRO A 253 -9.72 -84.53 96.87
CA PRO A 253 -9.63 -84.87 98.28
C PRO A 253 -10.92 -85.41 98.91
N THR A 254 -12.12 -85.20 98.35
CA THR A 254 -13.35 -85.87 98.83
C THR A 254 -13.46 -87.26 98.20
N MET A 255 -13.27 -87.36 96.88
CA MET A 255 -13.23 -88.64 96.17
C MET A 255 -12.20 -89.61 96.75
N GLU A 256 -11.02 -89.14 97.16
CA GLU A 256 -10.03 -89.97 97.85
C GLU A 256 -10.46 -90.39 99.26
N ARG A 257 -11.25 -89.59 99.99
CA ARG A 257 -11.79 -89.98 101.31
C ARG A 257 -12.88 -91.03 101.14
N GLU A 258 -13.79 -90.82 100.19
CA GLU A 258 -14.81 -91.79 99.80
C GLU A 258 -14.17 -93.12 99.37
N LEU A 259 -13.09 -93.07 98.58
CA LEU A 259 -12.29 -94.26 98.21
C LEU A 259 -11.44 -94.84 99.36
N ARG A 260 -11.25 -94.15 100.48
CA ARG A 260 -10.65 -94.73 101.71
C ARG A 260 -11.74 -95.43 102.52
N GLN A 261 -12.85 -94.73 102.79
CA GLN A 261 -14.04 -95.26 103.45
C GLN A 261 -14.56 -96.54 102.77
N LEU A 262 -14.75 -96.54 101.45
CA LEU A 262 -15.19 -97.73 100.71
C LEU A 262 -14.18 -98.89 100.78
N ARG A 263 -12.87 -98.63 100.98
CA ARG A 263 -11.87 -99.69 101.18
C ARG A 263 -11.89 -100.23 102.61
N GLU A 264 -12.08 -99.36 103.60
CA GLU A 264 -12.26 -99.69 105.01
C GLU A 264 -13.55 -100.50 105.22
N GLU A 265 -14.68 -100.06 104.65
CA GLU A 265 -15.94 -100.83 104.59
C GLU A 265 -15.75 -102.19 103.91
N ASN A 266 -14.99 -102.26 102.81
CA ASN A 266 -14.67 -103.55 102.17
C ASN A 266 -13.70 -104.42 103.00
N ALA A 267 -12.96 -103.88 103.97
CA ALA A 267 -12.20 -104.68 104.94
C ALA A 267 -13.14 -105.22 106.02
N CYS A 268 -13.95 -104.37 106.64
CA CYS A 268 -14.99 -104.77 107.60
C CYS A 268 -15.99 -105.79 107.00
N LEU A 269 -16.33 -105.67 105.71
CA LEU A 269 -17.18 -106.62 104.99
C LEU A 269 -16.48 -107.94 104.63
N ARG A 270 -15.16 -108.04 104.73
CA ARG A 270 -14.44 -109.32 104.70
C ARG A 270 -14.39 -109.93 106.09
N GLU A 271 -13.96 -109.17 107.09
CA GLU A 271 -13.92 -109.60 108.50
C GLU A 271 -15.28 -110.08 109.02
N THR A 272 -16.37 -109.41 108.63
CA THR A 272 -17.74 -109.86 108.94
C THR A 272 -18.18 -111.08 108.13
N ARG A 273 -17.65 -111.32 106.92
CA ARG A 273 -17.88 -112.58 106.18
C ARG A 273 -17.12 -113.74 106.80
N ASP A 274 -15.88 -113.51 107.23
CA ASP A 274 -15.02 -114.52 107.83
C ASP A 274 -15.55 -114.95 109.20
N THR A 275 -15.99 -113.99 110.02
CA THR A 275 -16.71 -114.28 111.28
C THR A 275 -18.10 -114.89 111.06
N ASN A 276 -18.84 -114.53 110.01
CA ASN A 276 -20.03 -115.28 109.59
C ASN A 276 -19.68 -116.70 109.09
N GLY A 277 -18.47 -116.94 108.59
CA GLY A 277 -17.95 -118.27 108.28
C GLY A 277 -17.83 -119.12 109.56
N LEU A 278 -17.13 -118.60 110.57
CA LEU A 278 -17.01 -119.24 111.88
C LEU A 278 -18.38 -119.52 112.52
N LEU A 279 -19.31 -118.55 112.49
CA LEU A 279 -20.67 -118.75 112.98
C LEU A 279 -21.47 -119.79 112.19
N ARG A 280 -21.21 -119.96 110.88
CA ARG A 280 -21.79 -121.06 110.09
C ARG A 280 -21.21 -122.41 110.48
N GLU A 281 -19.89 -122.50 110.70
CA GLU A 281 -19.24 -123.73 111.19
C GLU A 281 -19.80 -124.15 112.57
N GLU A 282 -20.03 -123.18 113.47
CA GLU A 282 -20.71 -123.41 114.74
C GLU A 282 -22.18 -123.85 114.56
N LEU A 283 -22.95 -123.16 113.71
CA LEU A 283 -24.35 -123.49 113.43
C LEU A 283 -24.51 -124.88 112.80
N GLU A 284 -23.66 -125.24 111.84
CA GLU A 284 -23.61 -126.60 111.30
C GLU A 284 -23.18 -127.61 112.38
N GLY A 285 -22.27 -127.21 113.29
CA GLY A 285 -21.90 -127.99 114.48
C GLY A 285 -23.09 -128.27 115.42
N LEU A 286 -24.02 -127.33 115.56
CA LEU A 286 -25.27 -127.47 116.29
C LEU A 286 -26.33 -128.26 115.51
N GLN A 287 -26.51 -128.00 114.22
CA GLN A 287 -27.42 -128.76 113.34
C GLN A 287 -27.03 -130.25 113.27
N ARG A 288 -25.73 -130.58 113.23
CA ARG A 288 -25.22 -131.97 113.32
C ARG A 288 -25.47 -132.63 114.69
N ARG A 289 -25.91 -131.89 115.71
CA ARG A 289 -26.39 -132.42 117.00
C ARG A 289 -27.93 -132.53 116.98
N LEU A 290 -28.62 -131.50 116.49
CA LEU A 290 -30.08 -131.48 116.37
C LEU A 290 -30.59 -132.60 115.46
N GLY A 291 -29.99 -132.80 114.29
CA GLY A 291 -30.28 -133.89 113.35
C GLY A 291 -29.92 -135.30 113.83
N ARG A 292 -29.48 -135.46 115.09
CA ARG A 292 -29.41 -136.75 115.81
C ARG A 292 -30.55 -136.94 116.80
N GLN A 293 -31.12 -135.83 117.29
CA GLN A 293 -32.31 -135.82 118.15
C GLN A 293 -33.58 -135.88 117.30
N GLU A 294 -33.64 -135.14 116.18
CA GLU A 294 -34.75 -135.17 115.21
C GLU A 294 -34.96 -136.60 114.67
N LYS A 295 -33.90 -137.35 114.38
CA LYS A 295 -33.97 -138.76 113.96
C LYS A 295 -34.47 -139.75 115.02
N LEU A 296 -34.56 -139.34 116.29
CA LEU A 296 -35.23 -140.09 117.35
C LEU A 296 -36.69 -139.65 117.53
N GLN A 297 -37.08 -138.53 116.93
CA GLN A 297 -38.44 -137.97 116.96
C GLN A 297 -39.21 -138.34 115.68
N GLU A 298 -38.57 -138.37 114.51
CA GLU A 298 -39.15 -138.88 113.25
C GLU A 298 -39.73 -140.30 113.45
N THR A 299 -38.99 -141.18 114.14
CA THR A 299 -39.44 -142.55 114.51
C THR A 299 -40.64 -142.62 115.47
N LEU A 300 -41.11 -141.49 116.00
CA LEU A 300 -42.34 -141.37 116.79
C LEU A 300 -43.48 -140.68 116.01
N VAL A 301 -43.17 -139.89 114.98
CA VAL A 301 -44.14 -139.08 114.21
C VAL A 301 -44.74 -139.85 113.04
N ASP A 302 -44.03 -140.84 112.47
CA ASP A 302 -44.51 -141.72 111.37
C ASP A 302 -45.78 -142.55 111.71
N LEU A 303 -46.32 -142.44 112.94
CA LEU A 303 -47.55 -143.12 113.38
C LEU A 303 -48.80 -142.22 113.44
N GLU A 304 -48.70 -140.89 113.33
CA GLU A 304 -49.83 -139.97 113.55
C GLU A 304 -50.11 -138.98 112.39
N LEU A 305 -50.80 -139.50 111.36
CA LEU A 305 -51.86 -138.87 110.54
C LEU A 305 -51.68 -137.43 109.95
N GLU A 306 -51.56 -137.39 108.62
CA GLU A 306 -52.42 -136.67 107.64
C GLU A 306 -53.45 -135.60 108.15
N LYS A 307 -53.72 -134.41 107.54
CA LYS A 307 -53.37 -133.78 106.22
C LYS A 307 -53.99 -132.35 105.97
N GLU A 308 -53.64 -131.67 104.85
CA GLU A 308 -54.41 -130.66 104.02
C GLU A 308 -54.55 -129.11 104.40
N PRO A 309 -54.87 -128.15 103.45
CA PRO A 309 -54.29 -126.76 103.36
C PRO A 309 -55.17 -125.55 102.79
N CYS A 310 -54.54 -124.45 102.28
CA CYS A 310 -54.96 -123.49 101.16
C CYS A 310 -55.58 -122.02 101.43
N PRO A 311 -56.07 -121.16 100.46
CA PRO A 311 -55.35 -119.95 99.87
C PRO A 311 -56.17 -118.62 99.46
N LEU A 312 -55.66 -117.73 98.53
CA LEU A 312 -56.23 -116.53 97.76
C LEU A 312 -56.05 -115.07 98.33
N GLN A 313 -56.23 -113.85 97.70
CA GLN A 313 -56.60 -113.22 96.35
C GLN A 313 -55.95 -111.74 96.21
N ALA A 314 -56.25 -110.62 95.46
CA ALA A 314 -57.25 -110.01 94.50
C ALA A 314 -56.69 -108.74 93.68
N HIS A 315 -57.53 -107.85 93.04
CA HIS A 315 -57.21 -106.67 92.12
C HIS A 315 -58.28 -105.49 92.19
N PRO A 316 -58.47 -104.41 91.31
CA PRO A 316 -57.75 -103.72 90.17
C PRO A 316 -57.87 -102.11 90.05
N ALA A 317 -57.64 -101.50 88.84
CA ALA A 317 -58.18 -100.20 88.22
C ALA A 317 -57.64 -98.75 88.56
N ASP A 318 -57.77 -97.62 87.77
CA ASP A 318 -57.90 -97.34 86.29
C ASP A 318 -57.45 -95.89 85.72
N PRO A 319 -58.27 -94.79 85.48
CA PRO A 319 -58.15 -93.90 84.25
C PRO A 319 -58.23 -92.31 84.37
N VAL A 320 -58.23 -91.52 83.24
CA VAL A 320 -58.70 -90.07 82.95
C VAL A 320 -57.70 -89.21 82.06
N CYS A 321 -57.92 -88.08 81.29
CA CYS A 321 -58.91 -87.51 80.28
C CYS A 321 -58.34 -86.22 79.53
N SER A 322 -59.05 -85.59 78.53
CA SER A 322 -58.71 -84.31 77.79
C SER A 322 -59.94 -83.41 77.44
N CYS A 323 -59.84 -82.08 77.14
CA CYS A 323 -61.01 -81.13 77.20
C CYS A 323 -61.14 -79.93 76.20
N PRO A 324 -62.39 -79.58 75.80
CA PRO A 324 -62.98 -78.21 75.73
C PRO A 324 -64.19 -78.10 76.72
N PRO A 325 -65.21 -77.18 76.62
CA PRO A 325 -65.29 -75.77 76.17
C PRO A 325 -65.67 -74.79 77.34
N ARG A 326 -65.56 -73.44 77.21
CA ARG A 326 -65.89 -72.50 78.32
C ARG A 326 -66.55 -71.15 77.95
N THR A 327 -67.51 -70.77 78.82
CA THR A 327 -68.08 -69.45 79.23
C THR A 327 -68.36 -68.29 78.24
N PRO A 328 -69.49 -67.54 78.40
CA PRO A 328 -69.83 -66.39 77.55
C PRO A 328 -68.90 -65.17 77.77
N GLU A 329 -68.22 -65.11 78.91
CA GLU A 329 -67.19 -64.11 79.20
C GLU A 329 -65.93 -64.30 78.35
N ASP A 330 -65.66 -65.52 77.87
CA ASP A 330 -64.54 -65.79 76.96
C ASP A 330 -64.92 -65.51 75.51
N LEU A 331 -66.20 -65.69 75.15
CA LEU A 331 -66.74 -65.20 73.88
C LEU A 331 -66.72 -63.67 73.81
N SER A 332 -67.07 -62.96 74.89
CA SER A 332 -67.00 -61.49 74.89
C SER A 332 -65.54 -60.98 74.82
N ARG A 333 -64.58 -61.65 75.48
CA ARG A 333 -63.14 -61.38 75.30
C ARG A 333 -62.69 -61.58 73.85
N LEU A 334 -63.06 -62.70 73.21
CA LEU A 334 -62.74 -62.96 71.80
C LEU A 334 -63.37 -61.93 70.85
N ILE A 335 -64.59 -61.49 71.13
CA ILE A 335 -65.25 -60.41 70.36
C ILE A 335 -64.50 -59.08 70.53
N VAL A 336 -64.09 -58.73 71.74
CA VAL A 336 -63.29 -57.52 72.01
C VAL A 336 -61.92 -57.60 71.35
N GLU A 337 -61.22 -58.73 71.39
CA GLU A 337 -59.96 -58.94 70.66
C GLU A 337 -60.14 -58.78 69.14
N LEU A 338 -61.21 -59.33 68.57
CA LEU A 338 -61.53 -59.21 67.15
C LEU A 338 -61.86 -57.76 66.76
N GLN A 339 -62.64 -57.04 67.59
CA GLN A 339 -62.95 -55.62 67.39
C GLN A 339 -61.70 -54.73 67.49
N GLN A 340 -60.81 -55.00 68.45
CA GLN A 340 -59.52 -54.32 68.57
C GLN A 340 -58.61 -54.58 67.35
N ARG A 341 -58.58 -55.83 66.85
CA ARG A 341 -57.86 -56.17 65.60
C ARG A 341 -58.48 -55.47 64.38
N GLU A 342 -59.81 -55.39 64.30
CA GLU A 342 -60.50 -54.72 63.21
C GLU A 342 -60.24 -53.20 63.20
N LEU A 343 -60.26 -52.55 64.37
CA LEU A 343 -59.88 -51.15 64.52
C LEU A 343 -58.42 -50.92 64.14
N ALA A 344 -57.48 -51.72 64.68
CA ALA A 344 -56.07 -51.61 64.33
C ALA A 344 -55.78 -51.85 62.83
N LEU A 345 -56.59 -52.68 62.14
CA LEU A 345 -56.53 -52.83 60.69
C LEU A 345 -57.13 -51.63 59.94
N LYS A 346 -58.22 -51.03 60.43
CA LYS A 346 -58.80 -49.80 59.87
C LYS A 346 -57.84 -48.61 59.99
N ASP A 347 -57.14 -48.45 61.11
CA ASP A 347 -56.16 -47.39 61.33
C ASP A 347 -54.88 -47.58 60.49
N ARG A 348 -54.46 -48.84 60.28
CA ARG A 348 -53.41 -49.17 59.30
C ARG A 348 -53.85 -48.88 57.87
N ASN A 349 -55.12 -49.11 57.52
CA ASN A 349 -55.63 -48.85 56.18
C ASN A 349 -55.84 -47.35 55.92
N SER A 350 -56.24 -46.56 56.92
CA SER A 350 -56.35 -45.09 56.80
C SER A 350 -54.98 -44.41 56.68
N SER A 351 -53.98 -44.88 57.43
CA SER A 351 -52.59 -44.41 57.30
C SER A 351 -51.93 -44.83 55.98
N ILE A 352 -52.13 -46.06 55.51
CA ILE A 352 -51.67 -46.50 54.17
C ILE A 352 -52.34 -45.67 53.07
N THR A 353 -53.66 -45.48 53.11
CA THR A 353 -54.38 -44.74 52.05
C THR A 353 -54.13 -43.24 52.06
N SER A 354 -53.77 -42.63 53.20
CA SER A 354 -53.25 -41.25 53.22
C SER A 354 -51.85 -41.18 52.61
N SER A 355 -50.90 -42.04 53.02
CA SER A 355 -49.56 -42.06 52.43
C SER A 355 -49.56 -42.33 50.92
N ALA A 356 -50.47 -43.19 50.42
CA ALA A 356 -50.62 -43.45 48.99
C ALA A 356 -51.04 -42.19 48.22
N ARG A 357 -52.02 -41.44 48.75
CA ARG A 357 -52.49 -40.17 48.15
C ARG A 357 -51.43 -39.07 48.19
N GLU A 358 -50.57 -39.07 49.20
CA GLU A 358 -49.45 -38.13 49.30
C GLU A 358 -48.34 -38.47 48.30
N LEU A 359 -47.99 -39.76 48.17
CA LEU A 359 -47.07 -40.25 47.14
C LEU A 359 -47.60 -40.03 45.72
N GLU A 360 -48.91 -40.17 45.49
CA GLU A 360 -49.54 -39.84 44.20
C GLU A 360 -49.44 -38.34 43.86
N LYS A 361 -49.67 -37.45 44.83
CA LYS A 361 -49.47 -36.00 44.65
C LYS A 361 -48.02 -35.67 44.33
N ALA A 362 -47.07 -36.22 45.10
CA ALA A 362 -45.65 -36.04 44.86
C ALA A 362 -45.22 -36.56 43.47
N ARG A 363 -45.78 -37.71 43.02
CA ARG A 363 -45.54 -38.24 41.67
C ARG A 363 -46.06 -37.30 40.58
N LEU A 364 -47.23 -36.69 40.76
CA LEU A 364 -47.78 -35.72 39.80
C LEU A 364 -46.95 -34.43 39.75
N GLN A 365 -46.53 -33.91 40.92
CA GLN A 365 -45.64 -32.75 41.01
C GLN A 365 -44.32 -33.00 40.28
N LEU A 366 -43.65 -34.13 40.55
CA LEU A 366 -42.42 -34.53 39.85
C LEU A 366 -42.64 -34.74 38.34
N GLN A 367 -43.81 -35.23 37.91
CA GLN A 367 -44.16 -35.35 36.48
C GLN A 367 -44.34 -33.98 35.81
N GLU A 368 -44.91 -33.00 36.52
CA GLU A 368 -45.02 -31.62 36.03
C GLU A 368 -43.67 -30.90 36.01
N GLU A 369 -42.82 -31.08 37.03
CA GLU A 369 -41.45 -30.56 37.06
C GLU A 369 -40.60 -31.11 35.91
N VAL A 370 -40.62 -32.44 35.69
CA VAL A 370 -39.93 -33.08 34.55
C VAL A 370 -40.44 -32.53 33.20
N ARG A 371 -41.75 -32.26 33.07
CA ARG A 371 -42.32 -31.62 31.88
C ARG A 371 -41.83 -30.17 31.70
N GLN A 372 -41.76 -29.40 32.79
CA GLN A 372 -41.28 -28.02 32.77
C GLN A 372 -39.78 -27.92 32.43
N LEU A 373 -38.95 -28.72 33.11
CA LEU A 373 -37.51 -28.85 32.84
C LEU A 373 -37.25 -29.34 31.41
N GLY A 374 -38.05 -30.29 30.90
CA GLY A 374 -38.00 -30.72 29.51
C GLY A 374 -38.29 -29.59 28.51
N GLY A 375 -39.25 -28.71 28.83
CA GLY A 375 -39.54 -27.49 28.04
C GLY A 375 -38.35 -26.51 28.04
N GLN A 376 -37.84 -26.17 29.22
CA GLN A 376 -36.67 -25.28 29.38
C GLN A 376 -35.44 -25.82 28.64
N LEU A 377 -35.18 -27.13 28.73
CA LEU A 377 -34.08 -27.80 28.04
C LEU A 377 -34.23 -27.80 26.51
N LEU A 378 -35.46 -27.81 25.99
CA LEU A 378 -35.72 -27.63 24.55
C LEU A 378 -35.54 -26.17 24.09
N GLU A 379 -35.87 -25.19 24.93
CA GLU A 379 -35.56 -23.78 24.63
C GLU A 379 -34.04 -23.52 24.64
N GLU A 380 -33.33 -24.04 25.63
CA GLU A 380 -31.87 -23.95 25.71
C GLU A 380 -31.18 -24.64 24.53
N ARG A 381 -31.69 -25.76 24.03
CA ARG A 381 -31.21 -26.37 22.77
C ARG A 381 -31.40 -25.42 21.59
N LYS A 382 -32.58 -24.83 21.41
CA LYS A 382 -32.83 -23.85 20.32
C LYS A 382 -31.94 -22.61 20.42
N ARG A 383 -31.68 -22.11 21.63
CA ARG A 383 -30.74 -21.00 21.87
C ARG A 383 -29.31 -21.40 21.49
N ARG A 384 -28.84 -22.59 21.89
CA ARG A 384 -27.52 -23.12 21.49
C ARG A 384 -27.42 -23.28 19.97
N GLU A 385 -28.44 -23.81 19.31
CA GLU A 385 -28.48 -23.97 17.85
C GLU A 385 -28.36 -22.63 17.10
N THR A 386 -29.02 -21.55 17.56
CA THR A 386 -28.89 -20.23 16.94
C THR A 386 -27.53 -19.57 17.23
N HIS A 387 -27.00 -19.72 18.44
CA HIS A 387 -25.65 -19.25 18.78
C HIS A 387 -24.56 -20.01 18.01
N GLU A 388 -24.69 -21.33 17.82
CA GLU A 388 -23.81 -22.12 16.97
C GLU A 388 -23.90 -21.70 15.50
N ALA A 389 -25.11 -21.47 14.99
CA ALA A 389 -25.30 -20.98 13.62
C ALA A 389 -24.64 -19.59 13.41
N LEU A 390 -24.69 -18.71 14.42
CA LEU A 390 -23.97 -17.44 14.41
C LEU A 390 -22.45 -17.64 14.48
N ALA A 391 -21.95 -18.47 15.39
CA ALA A 391 -20.52 -18.78 15.53
C ALA A 391 -19.93 -19.34 14.22
N ARG A 392 -20.64 -20.28 13.56
CA ARG A 392 -20.25 -20.85 12.26
C ARG A 392 -20.26 -19.79 11.13
N ARG A 393 -21.11 -18.75 11.20
CA ARG A 393 -21.08 -17.60 10.26
C ARG A 393 -19.88 -16.68 10.55
N LEU A 394 -19.61 -16.37 11.82
CA LEU A 394 -18.47 -15.55 12.23
C LEU A 394 -17.13 -16.22 11.88
N GLN A 395 -16.98 -17.52 12.14
CA GLN A 395 -15.81 -18.32 11.74
C GLN A 395 -15.56 -18.25 10.22
N LYS A 396 -16.61 -18.33 9.39
CA LYS A 396 -16.48 -18.14 7.94
C LYS A 396 -16.01 -16.73 7.56
N ARG A 397 -16.52 -15.68 8.22
CA ARG A 397 -16.07 -14.31 7.99
C ARG A 397 -14.61 -14.11 8.42
N VAL A 398 -14.21 -14.64 9.58
CA VAL A 398 -12.81 -14.60 10.05
C VAL A 398 -11.89 -15.34 9.07
N LEU A 399 -12.30 -16.49 8.53
CA LEU A 399 -11.52 -17.21 7.51
C LEU A 399 -11.35 -16.41 6.20
N LEU A 400 -12.38 -15.66 5.77
CA LEU A 400 -12.28 -14.79 4.59
C LEU A 400 -11.33 -13.61 4.86
N LEU A 401 -11.53 -12.87 5.96
CA LEU A 401 -10.65 -11.79 6.39
C LEU A 401 -9.19 -12.25 6.58
N THR A 402 -8.99 -13.49 7.04
CA THR A 402 -7.66 -14.11 7.16
C THR A 402 -7.03 -14.32 5.78
N LYS A 403 -7.77 -14.85 4.81
CA LYS A 403 -7.29 -15.00 3.42
C LYS A 403 -7.01 -13.67 2.73
N GLU A 404 -7.85 -12.66 2.97
CA GLU A 404 -7.65 -11.30 2.46
C GLU A 404 -6.38 -10.68 3.06
N ARG A 405 -6.21 -10.75 4.39
CA ARG A 405 -4.99 -10.30 5.10
C ARG A 405 -3.74 -11.03 4.62
N ASP A 406 -3.81 -12.35 4.45
CA ASP A 406 -2.64 -13.15 4.07
C ASP A 406 -2.31 -12.99 2.58
N GLY A 407 -3.31 -12.69 1.73
CA GLY A 407 -3.12 -12.21 0.36
C GLY A 407 -2.46 -10.82 0.30
N MET A 408 -2.91 -9.87 1.13
CA MET A 408 -2.26 -8.56 1.27
C MET A 408 -0.82 -8.70 1.78
N ARG A 409 -0.55 -9.60 2.74
CA ARG A 409 0.82 -9.89 3.19
C ARG A 409 1.67 -10.50 2.07
N ALA A 410 1.10 -11.37 1.23
CA ALA A 410 1.82 -11.92 0.08
C ALA A 410 2.18 -10.84 -0.96
N ILE A 411 1.26 -9.88 -1.20
CA ILE A 411 1.51 -8.74 -2.11
C ILE A 411 2.58 -7.80 -1.54
N LEU A 412 2.50 -7.45 -0.25
CA LEU A 412 3.55 -6.67 0.42
C LEU A 412 4.89 -7.42 0.39
N GLY A 413 4.90 -8.72 0.70
CA GLY A 413 6.10 -9.56 0.63
C GLY A 413 6.73 -9.65 -0.77
N SER A 414 5.96 -9.57 -1.85
CA SER A 414 6.53 -9.44 -3.20
C SER A 414 7.18 -8.08 -3.45
N TYR A 415 6.62 -6.99 -2.93
CA TYR A 415 7.31 -5.70 -3.01
C TYR A 415 8.55 -5.65 -2.10
N ASP A 416 8.50 -6.27 -0.91
CA ASP A 416 9.66 -6.38 -0.03
C ASP A 416 10.79 -7.21 -0.67
N SER A 417 10.50 -8.28 -1.42
CA SER A 417 11.52 -9.03 -2.17
C SER A 417 12.05 -8.31 -3.41
N GLU A 418 11.26 -7.45 -4.05
CA GLU A 418 11.72 -6.55 -5.12
C GLU A 418 12.58 -5.40 -4.57
N LEU A 419 12.26 -4.87 -3.39
CA LEU A 419 12.96 -3.75 -2.75
C LEU A 419 14.22 -4.17 -1.98
N THR A 420 14.33 -5.43 -1.53
CA THR A 420 15.50 -5.88 -0.77
C THR A 420 16.67 -6.29 -1.68
N PRO A 421 17.87 -5.66 -1.56
CA PRO A 421 19.03 -6.03 -2.35
C PRO A 421 19.60 -7.43 -2.01
N ALA A 422 19.06 -8.09 -0.97
CA ALA A 422 19.46 -9.42 -0.52
C ALA A 422 18.89 -10.56 -1.38
N GLU A 423 17.69 -10.40 -1.96
CA GLU A 423 17.07 -11.44 -2.82
C GLU A 423 17.44 -11.30 -4.30
N HIS A 424 18.14 -10.22 -4.65
CA HIS A 424 18.74 -10.06 -5.98
C HIS A 424 19.74 -11.20 -6.24
N SER A 425 19.64 -11.84 -7.41
CA SER A 425 20.35 -13.10 -7.69
C SER A 425 21.85 -13.03 -7.34
N PRO A 426 22.47 -14.14 -6.86
CA PRO A 426 23.87 -14.14 -6.41
C PRO A 426 24.89 -13.82 -7.51
N GLN A 427 24.46 -13.69 -8.77
CA GLN A 427 25.26 -13.18 -9.88
C GLN A 427 25.35 -11.64 -9.88
N LEU A 428 24.30 -10.94 -9.44
CA LEU A 428 24.31 -9.47 -9.31
C LEU A 428 25.11 -9.05 -8.07
N THR A 429 24.92 -9.72 -6.92
CA THR A 429 25.72 -9.44 -5.71
C THR A 429 27.22 -9.66 -5.93
N ARG A 430 27.59 -10.61 -6.80
CA ARG A 430 28.99 -10.79 -7.25
C ARG A 430 29.45 -9.64 -8.15
N ARG A 431 28.68 -9.26 -9.18
CA ARG A 431 29.02 -8.12 -10.05
C ARG A 431 29.11 -6.78 -9.31
N MET A 432 28.28 -6.59 -8.30
CA MET A 432 28.33 -5.43 -7.40
C MET A 432 29.69 -5.40 -6.67
N ARG A 433 30.09 -6.50 -6.03
CA ARG A 433 31.39 -6.62 -5.36
C ARG A 433 32.57 -6.53 -6.34
N GLU A 434 32.47 -7.12 -7.52
CA GLU A 434 33.46 -7.01 -8.59
C GLU A 434 33.63 -5.54 -9.05
N ALA A 435 32.55 -4.75 -9.06
CA ALA A 435 32.59 -3.31 -9.34
C ALA A 435 33.13 -2.49 -8.16
N GLU A 436 32.77 -2.83 -6.92
CA GLU A 436 33.32 -2.22 -5.69
C GLU A 436 34.84 -2.44 -5.60
N ASP A 437 35.32 -3.67 -5.83
CA ASP A 437 36.74 -4.02 -5.91
C ASP A 437 37.49 -3.22 -7.00
N MET A 438 36.85 -2.96 -8.14
CA MET A 438 37.45 -2.16 -9.22
C MET A 438 37.44 -0.66 -8.90
N MET A 439 36.38 -0.15 -8.27
CA MET A 439 36.31 1.22 -7.76
C MET A 439 37.39 1.47 -6.71
N GLN A 440 37.58 0.56 -5.75
CA GLN A 440 38.63 0.65 -4.74
C GLN A 440 40.05 0.64 -5.36
N LYS A 441 40.28 -0.15 -6.41
CA LYS A 441 41.57 -0.13 -7.16
C LYS A 441 41.78 1.20 -7.89
N VAL A 442 40.73 1.79 -8.46
CA VAL A 442 40.80 3.12 -9.10
C VAL A 442 41.03 4.22 -8.06
N GLN A 443 40.42 4.13 -6.88
CA GLN A 443 40.64 5.07 -5.76
C GLN A 443 42.05 4.93 -5.16
N ALA A 444 42.58 3.71 -5.04
CA ALA A 444 43.97 3.49 -4.65
C ALA A 444 44.92 4.15 -5.67
N HIS A 445 44.72 3.87 -6.97
CA HIS A 445 45.52 4.48 -8.04
C HIS A 445 45.34 6.01 -8.11
N SER A 446 44.16 6.57 -7.86
CA SER A 446 43.99 8.03 -7.82
C SER A 446 44.73 8.62 -6.62
N SER A 447 44.69 7.98 -5.44
CA SER A 447 45.48 8.42 -4.28
C SER A 447 46.99 8.32 -4.51
N GLU A 448 47.48 7.31 -5.26
CA GLU A 448 48.88 7.19 -5.66
C GLU A 448 49.28 8.31 -6.64
N VAL A 449 48.41 8.63 -7.60
CA VAL A 449 48.60 9.76 -8.53
C VAL A 449 48.57 11.09 -7.79
N GLU A 450 47.62 11.31 -6.87
CA GLU A 450 47.52 12.49 -6.01
C GLU A 450 48.76 12.66 -5.12
N VAL A 451 49.29 11.59 -4.53
CA VAL A 451 50.56 11.61 -3.78
C VAL A 451 51.74 11.89 -4.71
N SER A 452 51.73 11.42 -5.96
CA SER A 452 52.78 11.73 -6.94
C SER A 452 52.76 13.20 -7.39
N ALA A 453 51.57 13.75 -7.66
CA ALA A 453 51.35 15.14 -8.04
C ALA A 453 51.63 16.08 -6.85
N GLY A 454 51.18 15.72 -5.65
CA GLY A 454 51.48 16.41 -4.41
C GLY A 454 52.97 16.46 -4.10
N ARG A 455 53.74 15.40 -4.43
CA ARG A 455 55.21 15.42 -4.35
C ARG A 455 55.84 16.39 -5.37
N GLY A 456 55.27 16.52 -6.56
CA GLY A 456 55.67 17.55 -7.54
C GLY A 456 55.44 18.96 -7.01
N LEU A 457 54.20 19.24 -6.58
CA LEU A 457 53.83 20.52 -5.98
C LEU A 457 54.60 20.82 -4.69
N GLU A 458 55.00 19.81 -3.91
CA GLU A 458 55.90 19.98 -2.77
C GLU A 458 57.32 20.41 -3.18
N MET A 459 57.84 19.93 -4.32
CA MET A 459 59.14 20.37 -4.83
C MET A 459 59.06 21.82 -5.31
N GLU A 460 58.00 22.19 -6.03
CA GLU A 460 57.72 23.58 -6.44
C GLU A 460 57.51 24.50 -5.23
N LEU A 461 56.76 24.07 -4.22
CA LEU A 461 56.58 24.80 -2.96
C LEU A 461 57.87 24.89 -2.14
N LYS A 462 58.81 23.93 -2.23
CA LYS A 462 60.15 24.05 -1.62
C LYS A 462 61.01 25.08 -2.35
N ILE A 463 60.91 25.16 -3.68
CA ILE A 463 61.56 26.20 -4.49
C ILE A 463 60.99 27.58 -4.12
N LEU A 464 59.66 27.73 -4.04
CA LEU A 464 59.02 29.00 -3.68
C LEU A 464 59.25 29.40 -2.21
N LYS A 465 59.22 28.46 -1.26
CA LYS A 465 59.53 28.73 0.17
C LYS A 465 60.98 29.18 0.40
N SER A 466 61.91 28.92 -0.52
CA SER A 466 63.27 29.48 -0.44
C SER A 466 63.33 31.00 -0.69
N GLN A 467 62.22 31.62 -1.14
CA GLN A 467 62.17 33.02 -1.56
C GLN A 467 61.34 33.94 -0.64
N ALA A 468 60.72 33.41 0.43
CA ALA A 468 59.88 34.18 1.34
C ALA A 468 60.13 33.82 2.82
N GLY A 469 60.55 34.81 3.62
CA GLY A 469 60.68 34.71 5.07
C GLY A 469 59.35 34.97 5.81
N PRO A 470 59.18 34.48 7.05
CA PRO A 470 57.92 34.56 7.77
C PRO A 470 57.73 35.91 8.49
N ALA A 471 56.53 36.47 8.37
CA ALA A 471 55.99 37.48 9.28
C ALA A 471 54.49 37.21 9.47
N GLU A 472 54.13 36.72 10.65
CA GLU A 472 52.71 36.64 11.05
C GLU A 472 52.22 38.05 11.37
N GLN A 473 51.12 38.48 10.76
CA GLN A 473 50.30 39.58 11.26
C GLN A 473 48.85 39.16 11.27
N SER A 474 48.21 39.29 12.44
CA SER A 474 46.83 38.90 12.64
C SER A 474 45.85 39.98 12.18
N PHE A 475 44.88 39.56 11.37
CA PHE A 475 43.49 40.00 11.50
C PHE A 475 43.18 41.51 11.30
N LEU A 476 43.25 41.97 10.05
CA LEU A 476 42.30 42.96 9.52
C LEU A 476 41.97 42.60 8.07
N PHE A 477 40.88 41.85 7.83
CA PHE A 477 40.33 41.74 6.47
C PHE A 477 39.92 43.14 6.00
N SER A 478 40.50 43.62 4.91
CA SER A 478 40.13 44.93 4.38
C SER A 478 38.65 44.95 3.95
N ARG A 479 38.06 46.15 3.93
CA ARG A 479 36.72 46.35 3.37
C ARG A 479 36.66 45.92 1.91
N GLU A 480 37.78 46.01 1.20
CA GLU A 480 37.97 45.52 -0.16
C GLU A 480 37.93 43.99 -0.24
N GLU A 481 38.63 43.25 0.63
CA GLU A 481 38.54 41.78 0.71
C GLU A 481 37.11 41.30 1.02
N VAL A 482 36.41 41.98 1.94
CA VAL A 482 35.00 41.67 2.22
C VAL A 482 34.10 41.94 1.00
N SER A 483 34.48 42.88 0.12
CA SER A 483 33.76 43.14 -1.14
C SER A 483 34.12 42.16 -2.26
N SER A 484 35.39 41.73 -2.38
CA SER A 484 35.80 40.74 -3.38
C SER A 484 35.30 39.34 -3.04
N LEU A 485 35.21 38.98 -1.76
CA LEU A 485 34.54 37.75 -1.31
C LEU A 485 33.04 37.77 -1.60
N ARG A 486 32.36 38.93 -1.50
CA ARG A 486 30.94 39.06 -1.93
C ARG A 486 30.79 38.88 -3.42
N LEU A 487 31.61 39.55 -4.23
CA LEU A 487 31.62 39.36 -5.68
C LEU A 487 31.89 37.91 -6.08
N LYS A 488 32.83 37.21 -5.41
CA LYS A 488 33.09 35.78 -5.67
C LYS A 488 31.94 34.88 -5.22
N VAL A 489 31.16 35.25 -4.20
CA VAL A 489 29.91 34.55 -3.85
C VAL A 489 28.84 34.79 -4.93
N GLU A 490 28.64 36.02 -5.37
CA GLU A 490 27.69 36.37 -6.45
C GLU A 490 28.07 35.67 -7.77
N GLU A 491 29.36 35.56 -8.09
CA GLU A 491 29.87 34.76 -9.22
C GLU A 491 29.57 33.26 -9.05
N LEU A 492 29.82 32.67 -7.87
CA LEU A 492 29.55 31.25 -7.61
C LEU A 492 28.05 30.93 -7.59
N GLU A 493 27.20 31.87 -7.16
CA GLU A 493 25.74 31.75 -7.24
C GLU A 493 25.25 31.81 -8.70
N ALA A 494 25.87 32.65 -9.54
CA ALA A 494 25.58 32.71 -10.97
C ALA A 494 26.17 31.53 -11.78
N GLU A 495 27.31 30.98 -11.39
CA GLU A 495 27.85 29.72 -11.92
C GLU A 495 26.93 28.55 -11.52
N ARG A 496 26.47 28.51 -10.26
CA ARG A 496 25.53 27.50 -9.77
C ARG A 496 24.18 27.55 -10.49
N SER A 497 23.58 28.73 -10.68
CA SER A 497 22.28 28.82 -11.37
C SER A 497 22.36 28.34 -12.82
N ARG A 498 23.45 28.66 -13.54
CA ARG A 498 23.72 28.11 -14.88
C ARG A 498 23.85 26.59 -14.87
N LEU A 499 24.56 26.03 -13.90
CA LEU A 499 24.68 24.57 -13.77
C LEU A 499 23.35 23.89 -13.41
N GLU A 500 22.46 24.56 -12.67
CA GLU A 500 21.10 24.09 -12.39
C GLU A 500 20.19 24.18 -13.66
N GLU A 501 20.34 25.22 -14.48
CA GLU A 501 19.68 25.34 -15.79
C GLU A 501 20.18 24.28 -16.80
N GLU A 502 21.51 24.10 -16.93
CA GLU A 502 22.10 23.07 -17.79
C GLU A 502 21.70 21.65 -17.34
N LYS A 503 21.70 21.39 -16.03
CA LYS A 503 21.25 20.13 -15.46
C LYS A 503 19.79 19.85 -15.82
N THR A 504 18.88 20.80 -15.59
CA THR A 504 17.44 20.58 -15.89
C THR A 504 17.19 20.43 -17.40
N ALA A 505 17.96 21.12 -18.25
CA ALA A 505 17.92 20.93 -19.70
C ALA A 505 18.42 19.53 -20.15
N LEU A 506 19.41 18.96 -19.46
CA LEU A 506 19.91 17.60 -19.69
C LEU A 506 18.94 16.53 -19.14
N GLU A 507 18.34 16.76 -17.97
CA GLU A 507 17.31 15.89 -17.39
C GLU A 507 16.09 15.79 -18.31
N ALA A 508 15.58 16.91 -18.82
CA ALA A 508 14.48 16.93 -19.81
C ALA A 508 14.83 16.23 -21.14
N GLN A 509 16.11 16.24 -21.55
CA GLN A 509 16.57 15.46 -22.70
C GLN A 509 16.60 13.96 -22.41
N LEU A 510 17.10 13.54 -21.24
CA LEU A 510 17.12 12.14 -20.80
C LEU A 510 15.71 11.58 -20.63
N GLU A 511 14.77 12.35 -20.07
CA GLU A 511 13.35 12.00 -20.02
C GLU A 511 12.78 11.76 -21.42
N ARG A 512 13.04 12.68 -22.37
CA ARG A 512 12.57 12.55 -23.75
C ARG A 512 13.12 11.29 -24.44
N LEU A 513 14.40 10.97 -24.25
CA LEU A 513 15.02 9.76 -24.81
C LEU A 513 14.44 8.49 -24.16
N THR A 514 14.23 8.51 -22.84
CA THR A 514 13.59 7.41 -22.09
C THR A 514 12.15 7.17 -22.59
N LEU A 515 11.38 8.23 -22.84
CA LEU A 515 10.04 8.16 -23.44
C LEU A 515 10.04 7.67 -24.90
N GLN A 516 11.16 7.81 -25.62
CA GLN A 516 11.36 7.23 -26.96
C GLN A 516 11.84 5.76 -26.91
N GLY A 517 12.13 5.24 -25.72
CA GLY A 517 12.54 3.85 -25.50
C GLY A 517 14.05 3.62 -25.52
N ASP A 518 14.87 4.67 -25.48
CA ASP A 518 16.31 4.55 -25.26
C ASP A 518 16.61 4.16 -23.81
N TYR A 519 17.70 3.41 -23.61
CA TYR A 519 18.09 2.88 -22.30
C TYR A 519 19.61 2.84 -22.13
N ASP A 520 20.06 3.05 -20.89
CA ASP A 520 21.46 2.95 -20.50
C ASP A 520 21.93 1.48 -20.59
N GLN A 521 22.80 1.19 -21.54
CA GLN A 521 23.32 -0.15 -21.82
C GLN A 521 24.20 -0.73 -20.69
N SER A 522 24.69 0.11 -19.77
CA SER A 522 25.45 -0.32 -18.60
C SER A 522 24.54 -0.88 -17.50
N LYS A 523 23.34 -0.32 -17.35
CA LYS A 523 22.35 -0.68 -16.32
C LYS A 523 21.29 -1.66 -16.84
N THR A 524 20.76 -1.42 -18.04
CA THR A 524 19.58 -2.10 -18.59
C THR A 524 19.95 -2.96 -19.79
N LYS A 525 19.66 -4.26 -19.72
CA LYS A 525 19.85 -5.20 -20.83
C LYS A 525 18.49 -5.68 -21.33
N VAL A 526 18.05 -5.15 -22.46
CA VAL A 526 16.81 -5.58 -23.11
C VAL A 526 16.99 -7.01 -23.63
N LEU A 527 16.15 -7.92 -23.14
CA LEU A 527 16.08 -9.31 -23.58
C LEU A 527 14.73 -9.57 -24.24
N HIS A 528 14.72 -10.38 -25.30
CA HIS A 528 13.51 -10.92 -25.90
C HIS A 528 13.71 -12.40 -26.22
N LEU A 529 12.62 -13.15 -26.38
CA LEU A 529 12.68 -14.53 -26.84
C LEU A 529 13.36 -14.59 -28.21
N SER A 530 14.28 -15.53 -28.41
CA SER A 530 14.94 -15.75 -29.71
C SER A 530 13.94 -16.21 -30.78
N LEU A 531 12.97 -17.04 -30.37
CA LEU A 531 11.79 -17.40 -31.14
C LEU A 531 10.64 -16.41 -30.86
N ASN A 532 10.78 -15.16 -31.32
CA ASN A 532 9.71 -14.15 -31.24
C ASN A 532 8.87 -14.10 -32.53
N PRO A 533 7.60 -13.64 -32.49
CA PRO A 533 6.73 -13.61 -33.67
C PRO A 533 7.28 -12.78 -34.85
N ALA A 534 7.99 -11.68 -34.55
CA ALA A 534 8.64 -10.85 -35.57
C ALA A 534 9.82 -11.58 -36.26
N GLY A 535 10.59 -12.37 -35.51
CA GLY A 535 11.65 -13.24 -36.03
C GLY A 535 11.09 -14.35 -36.92
N ALA A 536 10.03 -15.02 -36.48
CA ALA A 536 9.32 -16.03 -37.26
C ALA A 536 8.72 -15.44 -38.56
N ALA A 537 8.13 -14.24 -38.52
CA ALA A 537 7.66 -13.55 -39.71
C ALA A 537 8.81 -13.19 -40.68
N ARG A 538 9.96 -12.76 -40.15
CA ARG A 538 11.19 -12.53 -40.93
C ARG A 538 11.86 -13.81 -41.43
N GLN A 539 11.57 -14.98 -40.86
CA GLN A 539 12.02 -16.28 -41.36
C GLN A 539 11.13 -16.71 -42.53
N ARG A 540 9.81 -16.72 -42.34
CA ARG A 540 8.82 -16.97 -43.40
C ARG A 540 9.07 -16.10 -44.63
N LEU A 541 9.20 -14.78 -44.46
CA LEU A 541 9.49 -13.87 -45.59
C LEU A 541 10.77 -14.24 -46.38
N ARG A 542 11.78 -14.87 -45.74
CA ARG A 542 12.98 -15.38 -46.43
C ARG A 542 12.73 -16.74 -47.08
N GLU A 543 11.96 -17.60 -46.44
CA GLU A 543 11.52 -18.90 -46.98
C GLU A 543 10.65 -18.67 -48.23
N ASP A 544 9.69 -17.75 -48.18
CA ASP A 544 8.85 -17.30 -49.29
C ASP A 544 9.71 -16.70 -50.42
N GLN A 545 10.69 -15.84 -50.10
CA GLN A 545 11.62 -15.29 -51.08
C GLN A 545 12.52 -16.38 -51.72
N GLN A 546 12.92 -17.40 -50.95
CA GLN A 546 13.70 -18.53 -51.48
C GLN A 546 12.85 -19.45 -52.35
N GLN A 547 11.58 -19.68 -52.00
CA GLN A 547 10.61 -20.41 -52.83
C GLN A 547 10.40 -19.67 -54.15
N LEU A 548 10.06 -18.38 -54.12
CA LEU A 548 9.90 -17.55 -55.31
C LEU A 548 11.18 -17.48 -56.16
N GLN A 549 12.37 -17.46 -55.55
CA GLN A 549 13.63 -17.52 -56.30
C GLN A 549 13.86 -18.88 -56.97
N GLN A 550 13.51 -19.99 -56.30
CA GLN A 550 13.59 -21.34 -56.87
C GLN A 550 12.55 -21.55 -57.99
N GLU A 551 11.34 -21.03 -57.83
CA GLU A 551 10.30 -21.02 -58.86
C GLU A 551 10.73 -20.17 -60.06
N CYS A 552 11.24 -18.95 -59.84
CA CYS A 552 11.83 -18.13 -60.91
C CYS A 552 13.02 -18.81 -61.59
N ALA A 553 13.84 -19.58 -60.89
CA ALA A 553 14.93 -20.36 -61.49
C ALA A 553 14.38 -21.49 -62.36
N ARG A 554 13.48 -22.33 -61.82
CA ARG A 554 12.81 -23.43 -62.55
C ARG A 554 12.05 -22.94 -63.77
N LEU A 555 11.34 -21.82 -63.67
CA LEU A 555 10.63 -21.21 -64.80
C LEU A 555 11.60 -20.69 -65.87
N ARG A 556 12.75 -20.11 -65.49
CA ARG A 556 13.80 -19.72 -66.45
C ARG A 556 14.47 -20.93 -67.11
N GLU A 557 14.63 -22.04 -66.38
CA GLU A 557 15.16 -23.30 -66.91
C GLU A 557 14.16 -23.97 -67.87
N LEU A 558 12.86 -23.99 -67.52
CA LEU A 558 11.76 -24.42 -68.37
C LEU A 558 11.67 -23.60 -69.65
N ILE A 559 11.70 -22.27 -69.56
CA ILE A 559 11.72 -21.37 -70.72
C ILE A 559 12.92 -21.68 -71.62
N ARG A 560 14.14 -21.82 -71.07
CA ARG A 560 15.33 -22.18 -71.84
C ARG A 560 15.23 -23.54 -72.51
N ALA A 561 14.61 -24.54 -71.89
CA ALA A 561 14.42 -25.86 -72.48
C ALA A 561 13.45 -25.80 -73.68
N LEU A 562 12.38 -25.02 -73.55
CA LEU A 562 11.41 -24.76 -74.63
C LEU A 562 12.03 -23.92 -75.77
N GLU A 563 12.79 -22.87 -75.46
CA GLU A 563 13.54 -22.05 -76.43
C GLU A 563 14.60 -22.88 -77.18
N ALA A 564 15.20 -23.88 -76.53
CA ALA A 564 16.14 -24.82 -77.16
C ALA A 564 15.45 -25.93 -77.98
N GLY A 565 14.11 -25.99 -78.01
CA GLY A 565 13.34 -26.99 -78.76
C GLY A 565 13.43 -28.42 -78.21
N GLY A 566 13.85 -28.59 -76.96
CA GLY A 566 13.95 -29.90 -76.31
C GLY A 566 12.64 -30.33 -75.64
N PRO A 567 12.42 -31.64 -75.42
CA PRO A 567 11.34 -32.11 -74.54
C PRO A 567 11.58 -31.62 -73.12
N VAL A 568 10.51 -31.25 -72.41
CA VAL A 568 10.60 -30.72 -71.05
C VAL A 568 11.08 -31.83 -70.10
N PRO A 569 11.98 -31.54 -69.13
CA PRO A 569 12.36 -32.53 -68.13
C PRO A 569 11.18 -32.88 -67.21
N ALA A 570 10.84 -34.17 -67.10
CA ALA A 570 9.68 -34.66 -66.32
C ALA A 570 9.65 -34.23 -64.84
N HIS A 571 10.78 -33.85 -64.25
CA HIS A 571 10.87 -33.31 -62.89
C HIS A 571 10.43 -31.83 -62.77
N LEU A 572 10.18 -31.16 -63.90
CA LEU A 572 9.56 -29.83 -63.99
C LEU A 572 8.09 -29.91 -64.44
N GLU A 573 7.73 -30.90 -65.28
CA GLU A 573 6.34 -31.12 -65.73
C GLU A 573 5.39 -31.49 -64.57
N ALA A 574 5.90 -32.24 -63.57
CA ALA A 574 5.16 -32.70 -62.40
C ALA A 574 4.66 -31.58 -61.45
N ALA A 575 4.88 -30.30 -61.77
CA ALA A 575 4.29 -29.14 -61.10
C ALA A 575 3.36 -28.30 -61.99
N SER A 576 3.37 -28.52 -63.32
CA SER A 576 2.37 -27.96 -64.24
C SER A 576 1.09 -28.79 -64.30
N GLU A 577 1.15 -30.07 -63.94
CA GLU A 577 -0.05 -30.87 -63.66
C GLU A 577 -0.67 -30.45 -62.33
N LEU A 578 -1.73 -29.64 -62.42
CA LEU A 578 -2.58 -29.29 -61.28
C LEU A 578 -3.11 -30.55 -60.60
N PRO A 579 -3.00 -30.70 -59.26
CA PRO A 579 -3.84 -31.63 -58.53
C PRO A 579 -5.30 -31.14 -58.64
N SER A 580 -6.02 -31.72 -59.60
CA SER A 580 -7.42 -31.45 -59.90
C SER A 580 -8.31 -31.51 -58.66
N SER A 581 -9.31 -30.63 -58.60
CA SER A 581 -10.15 -30.38 -57.43
C SER A 581 -11.04 -31.56 -57.01
N GLN A 582 -10.48 -32.57 -56.34
CA GLN A 582 -11.28 -33.61 -55.67
C GLN A 582 -10.62 -34.19 -54.40
N GLU A 583 -11.47 -34.65 -53.49
CA GLU A 583 -11.14 -35.44 -52.28
C GLU A 583 -10.24 -34.82 -51.18
N VAL A 584 -10.81 -33.90 -50.41
CA VAL A 584 -10.76 -34.05 -48.93
C VAL A 584 -12.19 -34.01 -48.36
N ALA A 585 -12.94 -35.07 -48.66
CA ALA A 585 -14.17 -35.36 -47.95
C ALA A 585 -13.84 -36.01 -46.59
N GLY A 586 -13.81 -35.20 -45.53
CA GLY A 586 -13.97 -35.66 -44.15
C GLY A 586 -12.70 -35.97 -43.34
N ARG A 587 -12.46 -35.13 -42.33
CA ARG A 587 -12.18 -35.49 -40.91
C ARG A 587 -12.11 -34.19 -40.06
N PRO A 588 -12.35 -34.25 -38.73
CA PRO A 588 -13.71 -33.97 -38.28
C PRO A 588 -13.87 -32.66 -37.50
N ARG A 589 -15.11 -32.18 -37.41
CA ARG A 589 -15.52 -31.21 -36.39
C ARG A 589 -15.36 -31.82 -35.00
N SER A 590 -14.41 -31.34 -34.20
CA SER A 590 -14.39 -31.56 -32.75
C SER A 590 -15.38 -30.61 -32.05
N PHE A 591 -16.68 -30.81 -32.26
CA PHE A 591 -17.71 -30.18 -31.43
C PHE A 591 -17.83 -30.94 -30.11
N HIS A 592 -17.68 -30.25 -28.99
CA HIS A 592 -18.36 -30.56 -27.72
C HIS A 592 -18.45 -29.27 -26.87
N PRO A 593 -19.46 -29.13 -25.99
CA PRO A 593 -20.58 -28.30 -26.44
C PRO A 593 -20.91 -27.08 -25.56
N SER A 594 -21.76 -26.25 -26.15
CA SER A 594 -22.47 -25.10 -25.57
C SER A 594 -22.88 -25.18 -24.09
N LEU A 595 -22.75 -24.03 -23.41
CA LEU A 595 -23.81 -23.54 -22.51
C LEU A 595 -24.50 -22.32 -23.14
N ARG A 596 -25.74 -22.04 -22.72
CA ARG A 596 -26.70 -21.16 -23.42
C ARG A 596 -26.51 -19.66 -23.15
N PRO A 597 -26.98 -18.77 -24.06
CA PRO A 597 -27.00 -17.32 -23.85
C PRO A 597 -28.18 -16.86 -22.99
N ALA A 598 -28.06 -15.69 -22.36
CA ALA A 598 -29.17 -14.94 -21.76
C ALA A 598 -28.93 -13.41 -21.81
N HIS A 599 -29.88 -12.70 -22.43
CA HIS A 599 -30.27 -11.28 -22.26
C HIS A 599 -29.23 -10.15 -22.08
N ALA A 600 -29.07 -9.39 -23.17
CA ALA A 600 -29.40 -7.96 -23.33
C ALA A 600 -28.92 -6.89 -22.30
N GLY A 601 -28.38 -5.76 -22.80
CA GLY A 601 -28.32 -4.50 -22.03
C GLY A 601 -27.40 -3.40 -22.58
N ALA A 602 -27.90 -2.58 -23.52
CA ALA A 602 -27.41 -1.23 -23.90
C ALA A 602 -25.95 -1.00 -24.37
N GLY A 603 -25.75 0.08 -25.14
CA GLY A 603 -24.44 0.67 -25.49
C GLY A 603 -24.28 2.06 -24.86
N PRO A 604 -23.56 3.05 -25.46
CA PRO A 604 -23.20 3.15 -26.89
C PRO A 604 -21.70 3.43 -27.19
N ARG A 605 -21.43 3.58 -28.50
CA ARG A 605 -20.13 3.86 -29.14
C ARG A 605 -19.45 5.15 -28.68
N ALA A 606 -18.12 5.18 -28.81
CA ALA A 606 -17.38 6.38 -29.21
C ALA A 606 -16.33 6.02 -30.30
N SER A 607 -16.31 6.80 -31.38
CA SER A 607 -15.50 6.54 -32.59
C SER A 607 -14.04 7.01 -32.44
N ARG A 608 -13.09 6.36 -33.12
CA ARG A 608 -11.88 7.00 -33.64
C ARG A 608 -11.65 6.58 -35.10
N GLY A 609 -11.52 7.57 -35.98
CA GLY A 609 -11.35 7.36 -37.42
C GLY A 609 -9.87 7.17 -37.81
N TRP A 610 -9.64 6.72 -39.04
CA TRP A 610 -8.32 6.73 -39.66
C TRP A 610 -7.94 8.16 -40.11
N GLY A 611 -6.65 8.48 -40.04
CA GLY A 611 -6.03 9.70 -40.58
C GLY A 611 -4.60 9.38 -41.05
N PRO A 612 -4.09 10.00 -42.12
CA PRO A 612 -2.96 9.44 -42.88
C PRO A 612 -1.57 9.87 -42.39
N GLN A 613 -0.56 9.14 -42.88
CA GLN A 613 0.85 9.56 -42.88
C GLN A 613 1.05 10.85 -43.70
N PRO A 614 2.16 11.56 -43.43
CA PRO A 614 2.99 11.98 -44.56
C PRO A 614 4.51 11.81 -44.36
N ALA A 615 5.18 11.54 -45.48
CA ALA A 615 6.55 11.93 -45.86
C ALA A 615 7.78 11.46 -45.05
N GLU A 616 8.81 11.05 -45.80
CA GLU A 616 10.14 10.74 -45.32
C GLU A 616 11.03 12.00 -45.23
N SER A 617 12.14 11.90 -44.49
CA SER A 617 13.31 12.77 -44.64
C SER A 617 14.58 12.03 -44.21
N PRO A 618 15.75 12.32 -44.81
CA PRO A 618 16.88 11.37 -44.79
C PRO A 618 17.73 11.43 -43.53
N ARG A 619 18.38 10.29 -43.22
CA ARG A 619 19.47 10.21 -42.23
C ARG A 619 20.77 10.80 -42.81
N PRO A 620 21.53 11.61 -42.05
CA PRO A 620 22.96 11.81 -42.32
C PRO A 620 23.76 10.53 -41.99
N ALA A 621 24.96 10.41 -42.56
CA ALA A 621 25.76 9.18 -42.52
C ALA A 621 26.64 9.03 -41.26
N LEU A 622 27.02 7.78 -40.96
CA LEU A 622 28.02 7.43 -39.96
C LEU A 622 29.42 7.89 -40.39
N GLY A 623 30.09 8.67 -39.55
CA GLY A 623 31.56 8.77 -39.57
C GLY A 623 32.16 7.51 -38.98
N GLN A 624 32.97 6.77 -39.75
CA GLN A 624 33.69 5.59 -39.28
C GLN A 624 35.14 5.96 -38.93
N THR A 625 35.65 5.44 -37.82
CA THR A 625 37.10 5.34 -37.56
C THR A 625 37.45 3.92 -37.13
N THR A 626 38.48 3.35 -37.74
CA THR A 626 38.98 1.98 -37.57
C THR A 626 39.72 1.83 -36.24
N GLY A 627 39.40 0.87 -35.37
CA GLY A 627 39.91 -0.51 -35.40
C GLY A 627 40.89 -0.74 -34.22
N PRO A 628 41.52 -1.92 -34.02
CA PRO A 628 41.30 -3.23 -34.64
C PRO A 628 41.06 -4.39 -33.63
N SER A 629 40.52 -5.52 -34.12
CA SER A 629 40.62 -6.88 -33.51
C SER A 629 42.01 -7.50 -33.84
N PRO A 630 42.51 -8.63 -33.27
CA PRO A 630 41.82 -9.85 -32.77
C PRO A 630 42.51 -10.43 -31.47
N PRO A 631 42.50 -11.74 -31.08
CA PRO A 631 41.84 -12.93 -31.65
C PRO A 631 41.07 -13.86 -30.69
N ARG A 632 40.40 -14.86 -31.29
CA ARG A 632 39.75 -16.01 -30.64
C ARG A 632 40.77 -17.00 -30.04
N ARG A 633 40.29 -17.86 -29.14
CA ARG A 633 40.79 -19.24 -28.98
C ARG A 633 39.61 -20.23 -28.97
N GLU A 634 39.90 -21.45 -29.41
CA GLU A 634 38.99 -22.59 -29.44
C GLU A 634 39.40 -23.62 -28.37
N GLY A 635 38.53 -24.60 -28.06
CA GLY A 635 38.67 -25.55 -26.95
C GLY A 635 37.32 -25.79 -26.27
N THR A 636 36.44 -26.74 -26.63
CA THR A 636 36.53 -28.10 -27.22
C THR A 636 36.62 -29.22 -26.15
N VAL A 637 35.74 -30.22 -26.29
CA VAL A 637 35.70 -31.58 -25.69
C VAL A 637 35.15 -31.78 -24.24
N ARG A 638 34.24 -32.79 -24.11
CA ARG A 638 33.74 -33.53 -22.91
C ARG A 638 32.90 -32.73 -21.87
N GLY A 639 31.85 -33.30 -21.26
CA GLY A 639 31.21 -34.62 -21.40
C GLY A 639 31.32 -35.52 -20.15
N LEU A 640 30.36 -36.44 -19.96
CA LEU A 640 30.07 -37.24 -18.74
C LEU A 640 29.36 -36.43 -17.64
N ARG A 641 28.52 -37.00 -16.75
CA ARG A 641 27.56 -38.14 -16.78
C ARG A 641 26.70 -37.99 -15.50
N PHE A 642 25.42 -38.37 -15.52
CA PHE A 642 24.65 -38.60 -14.28
C PHE A 642 25.18 -39.83 -13.53
N PRO A 643 24.96 -39.89 -12.21
CA PRO A 643 24.17 -41.02 -11.69
C PRO A 643 22.92 -40.57 -10.91
N ARG A 644 21.92 -41.46 -10.86
CA ARG A 644 20.72 -41.31 -10.01
C ARG A 644 20.97 -41.95 -8.65
N GLY A 645 20.53 -41.32 -7.56
CA GLY A 645 20.35 -41.99 -6.27
C GLY A 645 18.96 -42.62 -6.17
N HIS A 646 18.88 -43.85 -5.66
CA HIS A 646 17.62 -44.50 -5.28
C HIS A 646 17.43 -44.45 -3.74
N PRO A 647 16.18 -44.49 -3.23
CA PRO A 647 15.88 -44.27 -1.82
C PRO A 647 16.06 -45.51 -0.95
N VAL A 648 16.40 -45.30 0.33
CA VAL A 648 16.42 -46.33 1.38
C VAL A 648 15.06 -46.38 2.10
N ARG A 649 14.61 -47.58 2.47
CA ARG A 649 13.50 -47.82 3.42
C ARG A 649 13.94 -48.79 4.54
N PRO A 650 13.28 -48.78 5.71
CA PRO A 650 13.92 -49.18 6.96
C PRO A 650 13.63 -50.61 7.45
N ARG A 651 14.57 -51.11 8.24
CA ARG A 651 14.42 -51.97 9.43
C ARG A 651 15.49 -51.52 10.44
N GLY A 652 15.35 -51.68 11.75
CA GLY A 652 14.26 -52.33 12.50
C GLY A 652 14.85 -53.21 13.59
N ALA A 653 15.12 -52.60 14.75
CA ALA A 653 15.51 -53.19 16.03
C ALA A 653 15.04 -52.22 17.12
#